data_AF-A0A961CJQ0-F1
#
_entry.id   AF-A0A961CJQ0-F1
#
_cell.length_a   1.000
_cell.length_b   1.000
_cell.length_c   1.000
_cell.angle_alpha   90.00
_cell.angle_beta   90.00
_cell.angle_gamma   90.00
#
_symmetry.space_group_name_H-M   'P 1'
#
loop_
_entity.id
_entity.type
_entity.pdbx_description
1 polymer ?
#
loop_
_entity_poly.entity_id
_entity_poly.type
_entity_poly.pdbx_seq_one_letter_code
_entity_poly.pdbx_strand_id
1 'polypeptide(L)'
;MSSAPPNATQTSTNRKAAANVGRIGTLAAALGVGAAVAFGTGVAWADASDSSGPDSSQQATAGPSRTGAPAAGRAARGAAIRGSAAGAAGNDASAPTAPRTPSSSRPAAAAAVKLPAGLSAAINDARSAKKSSPLPAAAVTVSAPKPTASAAVPVSEPVAPVPTTQPAAVTAAVADTLSEPVAAAAPAAVATPKPAPARAIRTSSRLLAAIGLDPASASTTTDNPADAAALWALLAFSRREIGRVGSRASAAPSAAVSGTLTTTPTNLGSDPLGWVTGQSNTAYPGWNWTQTNNTKWANVYGTDLGIMWFNGDNGLTQLAFGDTFSARNMTGDWRSNVLLLSDDTQLYDGLSLINTGPAYQFIPAARNQVFFIGSEVTNIPTSAVYADATNYVSYMSVKSWDTPGRWTTNYSAVSEYDPATDKWVLQTSTVRSAGWFRSSTRYRAGDQNFQQMAYVLEPESKVAPGETRYIYAFGTPAGRAGSAFLSRVPEDAITDLSQYDYWDGTTWVRDNPAVAAPVIGDSPNSAGLFGCIIDLANNPNFFGGWFAGLTGAKTGGNVSEMSIQYNEYLDKYVVLYGNGLNNVILRTADTPEGPWSDPVTIATSLQYPGLYAPMIHPLSGTGDLTDANGDPDVANLYWNMSIWSNYNVVLMQTDLSAMQTALV
;
A
#
# COMPACT_ATOMS: atom_id res chain seq x y z
N MET A 1 -22.72 54.99 -13.63
CA MET A 1 -22.70 54.11 -14.83
C MET A 1 -22.05 52.80 -14.43
N SER A 2 -22.54 51.67 -14.96
CA SER A 2 -22.04 50.33 -14.62
C SER A 2 -20.84 49.95 -15.48
N SER A 3 -19.87 49.22 -14.90
CA SER A 3 -18.86 48.45 -15.64
C SER A 3 -18.64 47.10 -14.96
N ALA A 4 -18.84 46.02 -15.73
CA ALA A 4 -18.79 44.64 -15.25
C ALA A 4 -17.35 44.07 -15.25
N PRO A 5 -17.07 43.01 -14.46
CA PRO A 5 -15.82 42.24 -14.56
C PRO A 5 -15.85 41.23 -15.73
N PRO A 6 -14.68 40.78 -16.23
CA PRO A 6 -14.59 39.89 -17.39
C PRO A 6 -14.90 38.41 -17.09
N ASN A 7 -15.27 37.67 -18.14
CA ASN A 7 -15.84 36.31 -18.09
C ASN A 7 -14.89 35.20 -17.60
N ALA A 8 -15.49 34.20 -16.96
CA ALA A 8 -14.84 32.94 -16.60
C ALA A 8 -14.87 31.92 -17.75
N THR A 9 -13.74 31.25 -17.99
CA THR A 9 -13.61 30.15 -18.97
C THR A 9 -12.93 28.93 -18.33
N GLN A 10 -13.57 28.32 -17.33
CA GLN A 10 -13.02 27.13 -16.63
C GLN A 10 -14.07 26.07 -16.23
N THR A 11 -15.32 26.17 -16.72
CA THR A 11 -16.48 25.39 -16.23
C THR A 11 -17.03 24.33 -17.20
N SER A 12 -16.28 23.97 -18.25
CA SER A 12 -16.69 23.00 -19.28
C SER A 12 -15.99 21.64 -19.21
N THR A 13 -14.77 21.55 -18.66
CA THR A 13 -14.02 20.29 -18.52
C THR A 13 -14.52 19.44 -17.35
N ASN A 14 -14.70 20.04 -16.17
CA ASN A 14 -14.98 19.29 -14.93
C ASN A 14 -16.32 18.54 -14.98
N ARG A 15 -17.33 19.08 -15.68
CA ARG A 15 -18.64 18.43 -15.85
C ARG A 15 -18.60 17.13 -16.67
N LYS A 16 -17.60 16.94 -17.56
CA LYS A 16 -17.47 15.68 -18.33
C LYS A 16 -16.80 14.57 -17.53
N ALA A 17 -15.93 14.91 -16.59
CA ALA A 17 -15.21 13.93 -15.79
C ALA A 17 -16.10 13.34 -14.68
N ALA A 18 -16.80 14.20 -13.93
CA ALA A 18 -17.79 13.77 -12.93
C ALA A 18 -18.91 12.89 -13.53
N ALA A 19 -19.29 13.14 -14.79
CA ALA A 19 -20.28 12.34 -15.51
C ALA A 19 -19.81 10.92 -15.87
N ASN A 20 -18.49 10.67 -15.94
CA ASN A 20 -17.95 9.34 -16.21
C ASN A 20 -17.82 8.52 -14.92
N VAL A 21 -17.31 9.11 -13.83
CA VAL A 21 -17.20 8.44 -12.51
C VAL A 21 -18.60 8.06 -11.98
N GLY A 22 -19.55 9.01 -12.01
CA GLY A 22 -20.92 8.76 -11.53
C GLY A 22 -21.72 7.73 -12.35
N ARG A 23 -21.31 7.41 -13.58
CA ARG A 23 -21.91 6.35 -14.41
C ARG A 23 -21.28 4.97 -14.19
N ILE A 24 -20.08 4.91 -13.60
CA ILE A 24 -19.42 3.66 -13.23
C ILE A 24 -19.90 3.22 -11.82
N GLY A 25 -20.13 4.17 -10.91
CA GLY A 25 -20.66 3.90 -9.57
C GLY A 25 -22.01 3.17 -9.56
N THR A 26 -22.90 3.44 -10.53
CA THR A 26 -24.18 2.72 -10.69
C THR A 26 -24.03 1.31 -11.27
N LEU A 27 -22.95 1.01 -11.99
CA LEU A 27 -22.70 -0.34 -12.53
C LEU A 27 -22.01 -1.24 -11.49
N ALA A 28 -21.12 -0.68 -10.66
CA ALA A 28 -20.47 -1.41 -9.57
C ALA A 28 -21.46 -1.82 -8.47
N ALA A 29 -22.39 -0.95 -8.09
CA ALA A 29 -23.46 -1.27 -7.14
C ALA A 29 -24.38 -2.41 -7.61
N ALA A 30 -24.54 -2.59 -8.93
CA ALA A 30 -25.35 -3.65 -9.52
C ALA A 30 -24.62 -5.02 -9.61
N LEU A 31 -23.30 -5.07 -9.36
CA LEU A 31 -22.49 -6.28 -9.40
C LEU A 31 -22.10 -6.80 -7.99
N GLY A 32 -22.54 -6.13 -6.93
CA GLY A 32 -22.28 -6.50 -5.54
C GLY A 32 -23.10 -7.69 -5.00
N VAL A 33 -23.95 -8.32 -5.83
CA VAL A 33 -24.75 -9.50 -5.44
C VAL A 33 -24.75 -10.51 -6.59
N GLY A 34 -23.99 -11.60 -6.46
CA GLY A 34 -24.08 -12.76 -7.36
C GLY A 34 -22.77 -13.32 -7.87
N ALA A 35 -22.00 -13.98 -7.01
CA ALA A 35 -20.88 -14.85 -7.42
C ALA A 35 -20.88 -16.15 -6.60
N ALA A 36 -21.86 -17.03 -6.87
CA ALA A 36 -21.88 -18.39 -6.37
C ALA A 36 -22.11 -19.36 -7.54
N VAL A 37 -21.39 -20.49 -7.53
CA VAL A 37 -21.52 -21.66 -8.41
C VAL A 37 -21.07 -21.49 -9.88
N ALA A 38 -19.78 -21.75 -10.08
CA ALA A 38 -19.28 -22.69 -11.10
C ALA A 38 -18.10 -23.42 -10.43
N PHE A 39 -18.02 -24.74 -10.37
CA PHE A 39 -18.34 -25.76 -11.38
C PHE A 39 -19.10 -26.95 -10.78
N GLY A 40 -19.98 -27.56 -11.58
CA GLY A 40 -20.65 -28.81 -11.22
C GLY A 40 -21.59 -29.26 -12.34
N THR A 41 -21.19 -30.30 -13.07
CA THR A 41 -22.04 -30.99 -14.05
C THR A 41 -23.23 -31.62 -13.34
N GLY A 42 -24.44 -31.09 -13.56
CA GLY A 42 -25.70 -31.63 -13.05
C GLY A 42 -26.71 -31.77 -14.18
N VAL A 43 -27.29 -32.97 -14.32
CA VAL A 43 -28.24 -33.30 -15.39
C VAL A 43 -29.57 -32.60 -15.14
N ALA A 44 -30.12 -31.95 -16.17
CA ALA A 44 -31.43 -31.33 -16.10
C ALA A 44 -32.55 -32.37 -16.06
N TRP A 45 -33.48 -32.20 -15.12
CA TRP A 45 -34.85 -32.69 -15.24
C TRP A 45 -35.79 -31.50 -15.08
N ALA A 46 -36.70 -31.33 -16.03
CA ALA A 46 -37.77 -30.36 -15.95
C ALA A 46 -39.04 -31.10 -15.51
N ASP A 47 -39.81 -30.47 -14.63
CA ASP A 47 -41.23 -30.76 -14.48
C ASP A 47 -41.99 -29.43 -14.42
N ALA A 48 -43.23 -29.43 -14.89
CA ALA A 48 -44.04 -28.24 -15.12
C ALA A 48 -45.26 -28.23 -14.20
N SER A 49 -45.59 -27.06 -13.65
CA SER A 49 -46.91 -26.82 -13.09
C SER A 49 -47.26 -25.34 -13.13
N ASP A 50 -48.38 -25.02 -13.79
CA ASP A 50 -48.94 -23.68 -13.92
C ASP A 50 -49.40 -23.08 -12.58
N SER A 51 -49.41 -21.74 -12.47
CA SER A 51 -50.48 -21.04 -11.76
C SER A 51 -50.68 -19.61 -12.29
N SER A 52 -51.96 -19.25 -12.44
CA SER A 52 -52.51 -18.05 -13.08
C SER A 52 -52.36 -16.74 -12.27
N GLY A 53 -52.43 -15.60 -12.96
CA GLY A 53 -52.54 -14.25 -12.38
C GLY A 53 -53.93 -13.93 -11.77
N PRO A 54 -54.23 -12.64 -11.51
CA PRO A 54 -54.83 -11.84 -12.60
C PRO A 54 -54.39 -10.35 -12.71
N ASP A 55 -54.91 -9.70 -13.76
CA ASP A 55 -54.56 -8.35 -14.26
C ASP A 55 -55.00 -7.13 -13.42
N SER A 56 -54.33 -6.00 -13.70
CA SER A 56 -55.05 -4.73 -13.94
C SER A 56 -54.32 -3.85 -14.97
N SER A 57 -55.06 -3.37 -15.98
CA SER A 57 -54.55 -2.73 -17.20
C SER A 57 -54.69 -1.20 -17.23
N GLN A 58 -53.85 -0.51 -18.01
CA GLN A 58 -54.26 0.67 -18.81
C GLN A 58 -53.39 0.84 -20.06
N GLN A 59 -53.99 1.36 -21.15
CA GLN A 59 -53.47 1.24 -22.52
C GLN A 59 -53.88 2.44 -23.39
N ALA A 60 -52.96 2.93 -24.26
CA ALA A 60 -53.20 3.73 -25.48
C ALA A 60 -51.85 4.03 -26.17
N THR A 61 -51.60 4.06 -27.49
CA THR A 61 -52.05 3.40 -28.74
C THR A 61 -51.22 4.06 -29.89
N ALA A 62 -50.87 3.32 -30.96
CA ALA A 62 -50.09 3.81 -32.13
C ALA A 62 -50.97 4.60 -33.14
N GLY A 63 -50.55 5.15 -34.29
CA GLY A 63 -49.31 5.11 -35.11
C GLY A 63 -49.42 6.21 -36.23
N PRO A 64 -48.95 6.08 -37.49
CA PRO A 64 -48.35 4.91 -38.18
C PRO A 64 -47.05 5.21 -38.98
N SER A 65 -46.57 4.21 -39.72
CA SER A 65 -45.30 4.14 -40.48
C SER A 65 -45.41 4.40 -42.00
N ARG A 66 -44.26 4.62 -42.68
CA ARG A 66 -44.13 4.43 -44.14
C ARG A 66 -42.72 3.94 -44.57
N THR A 67 -42.67 3.26 -45.71
CA THR A 67 -41.60 2.35 -46.18
C THR A 67 -40.79 2.92 -47.36
N GLY A 68 -39.54 2.48 -47.57
CA GLY A 68 -38.84 2.71 -48.85
C GLY A 68 -37.36 2.26 -48.93
N ALA A 69 -37.08 1.26 -49.76
CA ALA A 69 -35.78 0.82 -50.32
C ALA A 69 -36.06 0.30 -51.76
N PRO A 70 -35.11 -0.06 -52.67
CA PRO A 70 -33.69 -0.43 -52.44
C PRO A 70 -32.66 -0.06 -53.56
N ALA A 71 -31.46 -0.67 -53.49
CA ALA A 71 -30.49 -0.98 -54.59
C ALA A 71 -29.57 0.16 -55.14
N ALA A 72 -28.45 -0.08 -55.85
CA ALA A 72 -27.37 -1.11 -55.81
C ALA A 72 -26.24 -0.75 -56.84
N GLY A 73 -24.99 -1.21 -56.62
CA GLY A 73 -23.86 -1.16 -57.60
C GLY A 73 -22.54 -0.63 -57.00
N ARG A 74 -21.41 -1.36 -56.96
CA ARG A 74 -20.44 -1.75 -58.03
C ARG A 74 -19.86 -0.53 -58.80
N ALA A 75 -18.55 -0.41 -59.09
CA ALA A 75 -17.41 -1.35 -58.98
C ALA A 75 -16.04 -0.62 -58.77
N ALA A 76 -14.94 -1.38 -58.77
CA ALA A 76 -13.57 -0.95 -58.44
C ALA A 76 -12.62 -0.79 -59.66
N ARG A 77 -11.33 -0.50 -59.37
CA ARG A 77 -10.15 -0.30 -60.26
C ARG A 77 -9.99 1.15 -60.78
N GLY A 78 -8.79 1.70 -60.93
CA GLY A 78 -7.43 1.21 -60.60
C GLY A 78 -6.32 1.91 -61.42
N ALA A 79 -5.06 1.54 -61.17
CA ALA A 79 -3.82 1.91 -61.89
C ALA A 79 -3.11 3.24 -61.53
N ALA A 80 -1.79 3.24 -61.75
CA ALA A 80 -0.82 4.25 -61.32
C ALA A 80 0.26 4.49 -62.39
N ILE A 81 0.90 5.67 -62.37
CA ILE A 81 2.13 6.06 -63.12
C ILE A 81 2.88 7.03 -62.17
N ARG A 82 4.09 6.81 -61.64
CA ARG A 82 5.46 6.50 -62.13
C ARG A 82 6.25 7.66 -62.77
N GLY A 83 7.41 7.96 -62.17
CA GLY A 83 8.57 8.65 -62.76
C GLY A 83 8.94 9.99 -62.08
N SER A 84 10.21 10.36 -61.85
CA SER A 84 11.47 9.57 -61.87
C SER A 84 12.62 10.37 -61.21
N ALA A 85 13.64 9.67 -60.67
CA ALA A 85 15.10 9.95 -60.59
C ALA A 85 15.72 11.38 -60.61
N ALA A 86 16.95 11.67 -60.15
CA ALA A 86 17.94 11.04 -59.23
C ALA A 86 19.22 11.94 -59.12
N GLY A 87 20.16 11.62 -58.21
CA GLY A 87 21.54 12.18 -58.13
C GLY A 87 21.75 13.22 -57.02
N ALA A 88 22.53 13.02 -55.94
CA ALA A 88 23.97 12.67 -55.80
C ALA A 88 24.90 13.82 -56.27
N ALA A 89 26.01 14.19 -55.63
CA ALA A 89 26.67 13.95 -54.33
C ALA A 89 28.01 14.75 -54.41
N GLY A 90 28.60 15.23 -53.30
CA GLY A 90 29.90 15.92 -53.36
C GLY A 90 30.35 16.53 -52.01
N ASN A 91 31.59 16.27 -51.62
CA ASN A 91 32.20 16.74 -50.37
C ASN A 91 32.86 18.12 -50.55
N ASP A 92 33.11 18.83 -49.45
CA ASP A 92 34.48 19.26 -49.10
C ASP A 92 34.58 19.82 -47.67
N ALA A 93 35.79 19.80 -47.11
CA ALA A 93 36.08 20.19 -45.72
C ALA A 93 36.85 21.52 -45.65
N SER A 94 36.59 22.36 -44.64
CA SER A 94 37.54 23.34 -44.09
C SER A 94 37.05 24.00 -42.79
N ALA A 95 37.97 24.16 -41.85
CA ALA A 95 37.96 25.15 -40.76
C ALA A 95 39.25 26.02 -40.93
N PRO A 96 39.56 27.05 -40.11
CA PRO A 96 38.81 27.65 -38.99
C PRO A 96 38.71 29.20 -39.01
N THR A 97 37.82 29.81 -38.22
CA THR A 97 38.08 31.12 -37.55
C THR A 97 37.04 31.49 -36.49
N ALA A 98 37.49 32.14 -35.40
CA ALA A 98 36.69 33.03 -34.54
C ALA A 98 36.92 34.50 -35.01
N PRO A 99 36.31 35.59 -34.44
CA PRO A 99 35.49 35.68 -33.22
C PRO A 99 34.23 36.62 -33.31
N ARG A 100 33.53 36.79 -32.17
CA ARG A 100 32.92 38.05 -31.60
C ARG A 100 31.49 37.89 -31.02
N THR A 101 31.39 38.18 -29.71
CA THR A 101 30.21 38.70 -28.97
C THR A 101 29.75 40.07 -29.53
N PRO A 102 28.50 40.56 -29.35
CA PRO A 102 27.87 40.72 -28.01
C PRO A 102 26.32 40.77 -27.89
N SER A 103 25.88 41.05 -26.66
CA SER A 103 24.70 41.86 -26.27
C SER A 103 23.43 41.13 -25.77
N SER A 104 23.26 41.17 -24.45
CA SER A 104 22.02 40.90 -23.72
C SER A 104 21.10 42.13 -23.67
N SER A 105 19.78 41.94 -23.70
CA SER A 105 18.81 42.98 -23.31
C SER A 105 17.77 42.43 -22.33
N ARG A 106 17.40 43.28 -21.36
CA ARG A 106 16.53 43.00 -20.20
C ARG A 106 15.18 43.72 -20.39
N PRO A 107 14.05 43.16 -19.94
CA PRO A 107 12.86 43.96 -19.58
C PRO A 107 12.63 44.06 -18.06
N ALA A 108 11.85 45.06 -17.66
CA ALA A 108 11.90 45.70 -16.34
C ALA A 108 11.17 44.98 -15.19
N ALA A 109 11.48 45.44 -13.96
CA ALA A 109 10.84 45.02 -12.72
C ALA A 109 9.43 45.62 -12.54
N ALA A 110 8.59 44.94 -11.74
CA ALA A 110 7.31 45.44 -11.26
C ALA A 110 7.25 45.41 -9.72
N ALA A 111 6.43 46.31 -9.15
CA ALA A 111 6.45 46.77 -7.77
C ALA A 111 6.31 45.70 -6.66
N ALA A 112 6.94 45.98 -5.51
CA ALA A 112 6.79 45.24 -4.26
C ALA A 112 5.51 45.62 -3.50
N VAL A 113 4.91 44.65 -2.81
CA VAL A 113 3.80 44.85 -1.86
C VAL A 113 4.34 44.76 -0.43
N LYS A 114 3.84 45.62 0.46
CA LYS A 114 4.35 45.83 1.82
C LYS A 114 3.66 44.91 2.83
N LEU A 115 4.42 44.05 3.51
CA LEU A 115 3.92 43.18 4.59
C LEU A 115 3.60 43.98 5.87
N PRO A 116 2.61 43.54 6.67
CA PRO A 116 2.28 44.16 7.96
C PRO A 116 3.35 43.86 9.03
N ALA A 117 3.55 44.82 9.95
CA ALA A 117 4.74 44.92 10.79
C ALA A 117 4.87 43.90 11.96
N GLY A 118 4.02 42.87 12.02
CA GLY A 118 4.08 41.85 13.08
C GLY A 118 5.05 40.69 12.82
N LEU A 119 5.31 40.34 11.55
CA LEU A 119 6.05 39.11 11.20
C LEU A 119 7.57 39.30 11.02
N SER A 120 8.03 40.56 10.93
CA SER A 120 9.44 40.88 10.62
C SER A 120 10.38 40.88 11.84
N ALA A 121 9.86 40.69 13.06
CA ALA A 121 10.67 40.55 14.27
C ALA A 121 11.13 39.10 14.48
N ALA A 122 10.19 38.14 14.50
CA ALA A 122 10.47 36.72 14.77
C ALA A 122 11.47 36.07 13.79
N ILE A 123 11.50 36.53 12.53
CA ILE A 123 12.38 35.99 11.49
C ILE A 123 13.85 36.45 11.66
N ASN A 124 14.11 37.55 12.39
CA ASN A 124 15.47 38.09 12.55
C ASN A 124 16.20 37.52 13.78
N ASP A 125 15.50 37.23 14.88
CA ASP A 125 16.13 36.64 16.08
C ASP A 125 16.60 35.20 15.83
N ALA A 126 15.81 34.39 15.11
CA ALA A 126 16.20 33.04 14.71
C ALA A 126 17.43 33.00 13.79
N ARG A 127 17.75 34.10 13.10
CA ARG A 127 18.83 34.16 12.10
C ARG A 127 20.19 34.62 12.63
N SER A 128 20.23 35.13 13.86
CA SER A 128 21.48 35.55 14.53
C SER A 128 22.11 34.43 15.36
N ALA A 129 21.38 33.34 15.63
CA ALA A 129 21.79 32.26 16.52
C ALA A 129 22.25 30.97 15.81
N LYS A 130 22.97 31.07 14.68
CA LYS A 130 23.86 30.02 14.11
C LYS A 130 24.58 30.53 12.85
N LYS A 131 25.75 31.16 13.03
CA LYS A 131 26.73 31.39 11.95
C LYS A 131 28.15 31.60 12.49
N SER A 132 28.96 30.55 12.44
CA SER A 132 30.42 30.65 12.38
C SER A 132 30.97 29.45 11.59
N SER A 133 31.91 29.73 10.69
CA SER A 133 32.53 28.77 9.77
C SER A 133 34.04 28.65 10.07
N PRO A 134 34.74 27.62 9.57
CA PRO A 134 35.92 27.05 10.25
C PRO A 134 37.29 27.45 9.65
N LEU A 135 38.38 26.91 10.25
CA LEU A 135 39.74 26.58 9.72
C LEU A 135 40.85 26.97 10.74
N PRO A 136 42.09 26.43 10.66
CA PRO A 136 42.50 25.02 10.64
C PRO A 136 43.59 24.70 11.72
N ALA A 137 44.23 23.52 11.67
CA ALA A 137 45.03 22.93 12.76
C ALA A 137 46.49 23.42 12.92
N ALA A 138 46.98 23.50 14.18
CA ALA A 138 48.37 23.17 14.58
C ALA A 138 48.59 23.09 16.13
N ALA A 139 48.91 21.88 16.62
CA ALA A 139 49.88 21.47 17.67
C ALA A 139 50.05 22.18 19.07
N VAL A 140 50.48 21.34 20.04
CA VAL A 140 51.29 21.62 21.28
C VAL A 140 50.59 21.84 22.65
N THR A 141 50.53 20.74 23.43
CA THR A 141 50.69 20.53 24.90
C THR A 141 50.08 21.42 26.01
N VAL A 142 49.35 20.74 26.92
CA VAL A 142 49.48 20.70 28.40
C VAL A 142 49.36 22.00 29.23
N SER A 143 48.25 22.12 30.00
CA SER A 143 48.27 22.14 31.49
C SER A 143 46.87 22.30 32.09
N ALA A 144 46.58 21.60 33.20
CA ALA A 144 45.53 21.99 34.14
C ALA A 144 46.06 23.10 35.08
N PRO A 145 45.19 23.93 35.72
CA PRO A 145 44.75 23.52 37.06
C PRO A 145 43.34 23.99 37.52
N LYS A 146 42.82 23.29 38.54
CA LYS A 146 41.78 23.69 39.54
C LYS A 146 42.51 24.44 40.70
N PRO A 147 41.90 25.02 41.77
CA PRO A 147 40.53 25.38 42.16
C PRO A 147 40.38 26.94 42.34
N THR A 148 39.38 27.58 42.99
CA THR A 148 38.91 27.58 44.41
C THR A 148 37.69 28.56 44.53
N ALA A 149 36.60 28.27 45.27
CA ALA A 149 36.25 28.76 46.64
C ALA A 149 36.06 30.31 46.80
N SER A 150 35.16 30.89 47.62
CA SER A 150 34.03 30.44 48.49
C SER A 150 33.28 31.67 49.11
N ALA A 151 32.22 31.44 49.91
CA ALA A 151 31.53 32.33 50.91
C ALA A 151 30.58 33.44 50.39
N ALA A 152 29.47 33.86 51.04
CA ALA A 152 28.70 33.48 52.26
C ALA A 152 27.22 34.01 52.10
N VAL A 153 26.09 33.40 52.57
CA VAL A 153 25.52 33.19 53.95
C VAL A 153 25.22 34.54 54.68
N PRO A 154 24.09 34.81 55.42
CA PRO A 154 23.12 33.94 56.16
C PRO A 154 21.59 34.12 55.84
N VAL A 155 20.68 33.13 56.05
CA VAL A 155 19.92 32.67 57.27
C VAL A 155 18.81 33.59 57.81
N SER A 156 17.54 33.12 57.85
CA SER A 156 16.52 33.28 58.93
C SER A 156 15.22 32.50 58.64
N GLU A 157 14.37 32.26 59.66
CA GLU A 157 13.44 31.10 59.78
C GLU A 157 11.94 31.52 60.05
N PRO A 158 11.00 30.78 60.72
CA PRO A 158 9.72 30.31 60.09
C PRO A 158 8.38 30.71 60.80
N VAL A 159 7.29 29.91 60.58
CA VAL A 159 6.03 29.69 61.39
C VAL A 159 4.66 30.20 60.82
N ALA A 160 3.59 29.40 61.04
CA ALA A 160 2.16 29.59 60.64
C ALA A 160 1.25 30.08 61.82
N PRO A 161 -0.10 30.29 61.68
CA PRO A 161 -1.09 29.19 61.87
C PRO A 161 -2.51 29.35 61.22
N VAL A 162 -3.40 28.39 61.56
CA VAL A 162 -4.85 28.18 61.19
C VAL A 162 -5.80 28.64 62.34
N PRO A 163 -7.18 28.60 62.32
CA PRO A 163 -8.09 27.52 61.82
C PRO A 163 -9.52 27.96 61.33
N THR A 164 -10.55 27.11 61.55
CA THR A 164 -12.04 27.23 61.34
C THR A 164 -12.58 26.90 59.93
N THR A 165 -13.72 26.23 59.70
CA THR A 165 -14.67 25.42 60.56
C THR A 165 -15.51 24.42 59.71
N GLN A 166 -16.25 23.50 60.36
CA GLN A 166 -17.21 22.54 59.76
C GLN A 166 -18.67 22.83 60.22
N PRO A 167 -19.72 22.17 59.70
CA PRO A 167 -20.30 21.05 60.49
C PRO A 167 -20.83 19.83 59.71
N ALA A 168 -20.68 18.66 60.36
CA ALA A 168 -21.59 17.51 60.54
C ALA A 168 -22.60 17.12 59.43
N ALA A 169 -22.59 15.91 58.85
CA ALA A 169 -22.63 14.52 59.39
C ALA A 169 -24.04 13.97 59.73
N VAL A 170 -24.42 12.88 59.04
CA VAL A 170 -25.37 11.87 59.53
C VAL A 170 -24.82 10.48 59.19
N THR A 171 -24.80 9.61 60.19
CA THR A 171 -24.31 8.23 60.15
C THR A 171 -25.41 7.22 59.81
N ALA A 172 -25.05 6.14 59.12
CA ALA A 172 -25.68 4.82 59.29
C ALA A 172 -24.60 3.74 59.21
N ALA A 173 -24.67 2.74 60.09
CA ALA A 173 -23.55 1.87 60.40
C ALA A 173 -23.82 0.39 60.07
N VAL A 174 -22.75 -0.29 59.65
CA VAL A 174 -22.37 -1.68 60.00
C VAL A 174 -23.35 -2.83 59.73
N ALA A 175 -22.90 -3.76 58.89
CA ALA A 175 -22.89 -5.19 59.23
C ALA A 175 -21.66 -5.85 58.58
N ASP A 176 -20.67 -6.19 59.41
CA ASP A 176 -19.51 -7.00 59.02
C ASP A 176 -19.80 -8.46 59.37
N THR A 177 -19.49 -9.40 58.47
CA THR A 177 -19.49 -10.84 58.76
C THR A 177 -18.36 -11.53 58.02
N LEU A 178 -17.27 -11.74 58.76
CA LEU A 178 -16.16 -12.61 58.40
C LEU A 178 -16.61 -14.07 58.22
N SER A 179 -16.04 -14.76 57.23
CA SER A 179 -15.82 -16.21 57.25
C SER A 179 -14.67 -16.57 56.32
N GLU A 180 -13.74 -17.36 56.83
CA GLU A 180 -12.44 -17.68 56.22
C GLU A 180 -12.50 -18.92 55.27
N PRO A 181 -11.41 -19.29 54.57
CA PRO A 181 -11.50 -20.04 53.31
C PRO A 181 -11.65 -21.56 53.47
N VAL A 182 -12.20 -22.21 52.43
CA VAL A 182 -12.21 -23.67 52.29
C VAL A 182 -11.30 -24.10 51.15
N ALA A 183 -10.30 -24.92 51.47
CA ALA A 183 -9.43 -25.56 50.50
C ALA A 183 -9.98 -26.92 50.04
N ALA A 184 -9.75 -27.21 48.75
CA ALA A 184 -9.64 -28.53 48.09
C ALA A 184 -10.54 -29.71 48.55
N ALA A 185 -11.38 -30.18 47.61
CA ALA A 185 -11.82 -31.57 47.56
C ALA A 185 -11.66 -32.12 46.13
N ALA A 186 -11.00 -33.27 45.99
CA ALA A 186 -10.74 -33.92 44.70
C ALA A 186 -11.95 -34.72 44.19
N PRO A 187 -12.15 -34.85 42.86
CA PRO A 187 -13.14 -35.77 42.31
C PRO A 187 -12.66 -37.23 42.40
N ALA A 188 -13.60 -38.13 42.71
CA ALA A 188 -13.31 -39.54 42.96
C ALA A 188 -12.98 -40.35 41.68
N ALA A 189 -12.23 -41.44 41.86
CA ALA A 189 -11.82 -42.33 40.78
C ALA A 189 -12.97 -43.22 40.26
N VAL A 190 -13.01 -43.40 38.94
CA VAL A 190 -13.78 -44.47 38.25
C VAL A 190 -12.85 -45.20 37.27
N ALA A 191 -13.09 -46.48 37.05
CA ALA A 191 -12.11 -47.47 36.60
C ALA A 191 -11.54 -47.30 35.18
N THR A 192 -10.33 -47.84 34.99
CA THR A 192 -9.56 -47.84 33.73
C THR A 192 -10.02 -48.91 32.73
N PRO A 193 -10.11 -48.58 31.43
CA PRO A 193 -10.04 -49.55 30.34
C PRO A 193 -8.58 -49.80 29.90
N LYS A 194 -8.27 -51.05 29.56
CA LYS A 194 -6.98 -51.52 29.04
C LYS A 194 -6.68 -50.95 27.63
N PRO A 195 -5.43 -50.59 27.29
CA PRO A 195 -5.11 -50.00 25.98
C PRO A 195 -5.22 -51.03 24.83
N ALA A 196 -5.73 -50.56 23.69
CA ALA A 196 -5.72 -51.23 22.38
C ALA A 196 -4.76 -50.50 21.42
N PRO A 197 -4.18 -51.17 20.40
CA PRO A 197 -3.02 -50.65 19.69
C PRO A 197 -3.32 -49.48 18.74
N ALA A 198 -2.31 -48.62 18.56
CA ALA A 198 -2.37 -47.42 17.75
C ALA A 198 -2.71 -47.70 16.27
N ARG A 199 -3.62 -46.89 15.70
CA ARG A 199 -3.97 -46.92 14.28
C ARG A 199 -3.20 -45.81 13.55
N ALA A 200 -2.35 -46.20 12.60
CA ALA A 200 -1.49 -45.26 11.88
C ALA A 200 -2.28 -44.19 11.11
N ILE A 201 -1.87 -42.94 11.26
CA ILE A 201 -2.36 -41.78 10.50
C ILE A 201 -1.83 -41.90 9.07
N ARG A 202 -2.72 -41.86 8.07
CA ARG A 202 -2.33 -41.89 6.64
C ARG A 202 -2.08 -40.47 6.13
N THR A 203 -0.81 -40.09 6.06
CA THR A 203 -0.33 -38.93 5.31
C THR A 203 0.25 -39.39 3.96
N SER A 204 -0.53 -39.30 2.88
CA SER A 204 -0.06 -39.17 1.46
C SER A 204 -1.18 -39.49 0.45
N SER A 205 -1.93 -38.49 -0.01
CA SER A 205 -3.00 -38.71 -1.01
C SER A 205 -3.20 -37.54 -1.98
N ARG A 206 -2.12 -37.00 -2.57
CA ARG A 206 -2.20 -36.07 -3.72
C ARG A 206 -1.16 -36.27 -4.85
N LEU A 207 -0.38 -37.37 -4.84
CA LEU A 207 0.62 -37.65 -5.90
C LEU A 207 0.27 -38.82 -6.85
N LEU A 208 -0.80 -39.58 -6.60
CA LEU A 208 -1.22 -40.69 -7.49
C LEU A 208 -2.38 -40.37 -8.44
N ALA A 209 -3.06 -39.23 -8.28
CA ALA A 209 -4.15 -38.82 -9.17
C ALA A 209 -3.67 -38.43 -10.59
N ALA A 210 -2.37 -38.22 -10.78
CA ALA A 210 -1.77 -37.78 -12.04
C ALA A 210 -1.58 -38.89 -13.10
N ILE A 211 -1.98 -40.14 -12.81
CA ILE A 211 -1.80 -41.30 -13.72
C ILE A 211 -3.11 -42.10 -13.94
N GLY A 212 -4.27 -41.54 -13.60
CA GLY A 212 -5.57 -42.02 -14.10
C GLY A 212 -6.00 -43.44 -13.69
N LEU A 213 -5.65 -43.90 -12.48
CA LEU A 213 -6.10 -45.19 -11.93
C LEU A 213 -7.01 -44.98 -10.71
N ASP A 214 -8.29 -45.30 -10.87
CA ASP A 214 -9.34 -45.15 -9.86
C ASP A 214 -9.50 -46.45 -9.04
N PRO A 215 -9.41 -46.46 -7.70
CA PRO A 215 -9.35 -47.69 -6.90
C PRO A 215 -10.75 -48.28 -6.62
N ALA A 216 -11.50 -48.63 -7.66
CA ALA A 216 -12.88 -49.12 -7.53
C ALA A 216 -13.29 -50.25 -8.50
N SER A 217 -12.37 -51.17 -8.87
CA SER A 217 -12.74 -52.41 -9.58
C SER A 217 -11.66 -53.52 -9.49
N ALA A 218 -11.48 -54.10 -8.31
CA ALA A 218 -10.55 -55.22 -8.10
C ALA A 218 -11.21 -56.59 -8.36
N SER A 219 -11.51 -56.92 -9.62
CA SER A 219 -11.85 -58.30 -10.00
C SER A 219 -11.69 -58.59 -11.51
N THR A 220 -10.45 -58.84 -11.96
CA THR A 220 -10.13 -59.86 -12.99
C THR A 220 -8.64 -60.12 -13.02
N THR A 221 -8.26 -61.39 -13.17
CA THR A 221 -6.89 -61.88 -13.37
C THR A 221 -6.34 -61.48 -14.74
N THR A 222 -5.07 -61.05 -14.80
CA THR A 222 -4.32 -60.93 -16.05
C THR A 222 -2.94 -61.58 -15.90
N ASP A 223 -2.75 -62.72 -16.58
CA ASP A 223 -1.48 -63.43 -16.61
C ASP A 223 -0.46 -62.71 -17.52
N ASN A 224 0.58 -62.10 -16.94
CA ASN A 224 1.76 -61.69 -17.68
C ASN A 224 3.02 -61.66 -16.78
N PRO A 225 4.09 -62.44 -17.07
CA PRO A 225 5.27 -62.53 -16.19
C PRO A 225 6.15 -61.26 -16.10
N ALA A 226 5.93 -60.26 -16.96
CA ALA A 226 6.82 -59.10 -17.07
C ALA A 226 6.66 -58.05 -15.95
N ASP A 227 5.45 -57.87 -15.42
CA ASP A 227 5.15 -56.74 -14.52
C ASP A 227 5.57 -56.96 -13.06
N ALA A 228 5.97 -58.18 -12.70
CA ALA A 228 6.45 -58.50 -11.35
C ALA A 228 7.85 -57.91 -11.05
N ALA A 229 8.74 -57.84 -12.05
CA ALA A 229 10.16 -57.55 -11.82
C ALA A 229 10.41 -56.11 -11.33
N ALA A 230 9.68 -55.13 -11.88
CA ALA A 230 9.82 -53.72 -11.50
C ALA A 230 9.35 -53.45 -10.05
N LEU A 231 8.29 -54.15 -9.61
CA LEU A 231 7.73 -53.99 -8.27
C LEU A 231 8.69 -54.54 -7.19
N TRP A 232 9.36 -55.66 -7.45
CA TRP A 232 10.38 -56.22 -6.55
C TRP A 232 11.65 -55.37 -6.48
N ALA A 233 12.08 -54.72 -7.57
CA ALA A 233 13.23 -53.82 -7.56
C ALA A 233 13.00 -52.59 -6.66
N LEU A 234 11.80 -52.02 -6.68
CA LEU A 234 11.43 -50.84 -5.86
C LEU A 234 11.35 -51.17 -4.35
N LEU A 235 10.87 -52.38 -4.02
CA LEU A 235 10.84 -52.92 -2.65
C LEU A 235 12.23 -53.32 -2.11
N ALA A 236 13.21 -53.59 -2.98
CA ALA A 236 14.58 -53.88 -2.59
C ALA A 236 15.38 -52.59 -2.26
N PHE A 237 15.19 -51.52 -3.04
CA PHE A 237 15.87 -50.24 -2.83
C PHE A 237 15.47 -49.59 -1.48
N SER A 238 14.16 -49.57 -1.19
CA SER A 238 13.59 -48.99 0.04
C SER A 238 14.03 -49.69 1.34
N ARG A 239 14.58 -50.91 1.29
CA ARG A 239 15.13 -51.63 2.46
C ARG A 239 16.61 -51.36 2.73
N ARG A 240 17.34 -50.68 1.84
CA ARG A 240 18.81 -50.53 1.94
C ARG A 240 19.26 -49.26 2.69
N GLU A 241 18.47 -48.18 2.67
CA GLU A 241 18.85 -46.89 3.26
C GLU A 241 18.48 -46.73 4.75
N ILE A 242 17.58 -47.56 5.29
CA ILE A 242 17.19 -47.52 6.72
C ILE A 242 18.20 -48.30 7.61
N GLY A 243 19.16 -49.00 7.00
CA GLY A 243 20.09 -49.92 7.68
C GLY A 243 21.39 -49.32 8.24
N ARG A 244 21.57 -47.98 8.21
CA ARG A 244 22.82 -47.33 8.67
C ARG A 244 22.59 -45.98 9.33
N VAL A 245 22.26 -45.99 10.63
CA VAL A 245 22.93 -45.23 11.71
C VAL A 245 22.35 -45.82 13.01
N GLY A 246 23.20 -46.47 13.80
CA GLY A 246 22.81 -47.03 15.08
C GLY A 246 24.02 -47.21 15.99
N SER A 247 23.81 -46.94 17.28
CA SER A 247 24.75 -47.21 18.38
C SER A 247 25.91 -46.22 18.60
N ARG A 248 25.60 -45.04 19.14
CA ARG A 248 26.39 -44.47 20.26
C ARG A 248 25.56 -43.53 21.14
N ALA A 249 24.77 -44.12 22.05
CA ALA A 249 24.04 -43.36 23.06
C ALA A 249 24.92 -43.20 24.32
N SER A 250 25.45 -42.00 24.54
CA SER A 250 25.85 -41.55 25.88
C SER A 250 24.66 -40.83 26.50
N ALA A 251 24.19 -41.31 27.66
CA ALA A 251 23.10 -40.67 28.38
C ALA A 251 23.58 -39.39 29.07
N ALA A 252 23.40 -38.24 28.41
CA ALA A 252 23.34 -36.96 29.08
C ALA A 252 21.88 -36.66 29.47
N PRO A 253 21.61 -36.05 30.64
CA PRO A 253 20.26 -35.63 30.99
C PRO A 253 19.87 -34.42 30.14
N SER A 254 19.26 -34.67 28.98
CA SER A 254 18.55 -33.63 28.26
C SER A 254 17.27 -33.32 29.05
N ALA A 255 17.25 -32.16 29.70
CA ALA A 255 16.02 -31.60 30.22
C ALA A 255 15.08 -31.38 29.03
N ALA A 256 14.02 -32.18 28.95
CA ALA A 256 12.99 -32.02 27.93
C ALA A 256 12.21 -30.73 28.24
N VAL A 257 12.72 -29.61 27.76
CA VAL A 257 11.92 -28.39 27.62
C VAL A 257 10.86 -28.72 26.58
N SER A 258 9.63 -28.95 27.03
CA SER A 258 8.46 -28.95 26.15
C SER A 258 8.21 -27.53 25.66
N GLY A 259 9.06 -27.09 24.73
CA GLY A 259 8.82 -25.89 23.94
C GLY A 259 7.58 -26.15 23.10
N THR A 260 6.46 -25.57 23.53
CA THR A 260 5.26 -25.50 22.71
C THR A 260 5.61 -24.56 21.56
N LEU A 261 5.84 -25.11 20.35
CA LEU A 261 6.03 -24.30 19.17
C LEU A 261 4.72 -23.57 18.86
N THR A 262 4.60 -22.32 19.34
CA THR A 262 3.49 -21.44 19.05
C THR A 262 3.54 -21.10 17.56
N THR A 263 2.72 -21.75 16.74
CA THR A 263 2.65 -21.45 15.31
C THR A 263 2.08 -20.05 15.11
N THR A 264 2.69 -19.26 14.22
CA THR A 264 2.18 -17.94 13.83
C THR A 264 0.68 -18.02 13.48
N PRO A 265 -0.18 -17.15 14.04
CA PRO A 265 -1.61 -17.20 13.79
C PRO A 265 -1.92 -16.90 12.32
N THR A 266 -2.80 -17.68 11.69
CA THR A 266 -3.20 -17.45 10.29
C THR A 266 -4.22 -16.33 10.12
N ASN A 267 -4.82 -15.86 11.22
CA ASN A 267 -5.77 -14.75 11.24
C ASN A 267 -5.60 -13.94 12.53
N LEU A 268 -5.72 -12.61 12.45
CA LEU A 268 -5.71 -11.69 13.60
C LEU A 268 -6.75 -10.59 13.34
N GLY A 269 -7.86 -10.58 14.06
CA GLY A 269 -8.93 -9.61 13.78
C GLY A 269 -8.45 -8.16 13.96
N SER A 270 -8.81 -7.29 13.02
CA SER A 270 -8.66 -5.85 13.17
C SER A 270 -9.98 -5.15 13.50
N ASP A 271 -9.94 -4.27 14.49
CA ASP A 271 -11.08 -3.50 14.98
C ASP A 271 -11.08 -2.06 14.44
N PRO A 272 -12.25 -1.50 14.07
CA PRO A 272 -12.39 -0.13 13.59
C PRO A 272 -12.57 0.85 14.76
N LEU A 273 -11.66 1.81 14.90
CA LEU A 273 -11.67 2.78 16.01
C LEU A 273 -12.51 4.01 15.69
N GLY A 274 -12.36 4.56 14.49
CA GLY A 274 -13.14 5.72 14.07
C GLY A 274 -12.85 6.19 12.65
N TRP A 275 -13.83 6.89 12.08
CA TRP A 275 -13.72 7.53 10.78
C TRP A 275 -12.76 8.71 10.84
N VAL A 276 -11.61 8.55 10.18
CA VAL A 276 -10.60 9.60 9.98
C VAL A 276 -11.15 10.69 9.09
N THR A 277 -11.94 10.33 8.06
CA THR A 277 -12.48 11.29 7.10
C THR A 277 -14.01 11.26 6.99
N GLY A 278 -14.56 12.34 6.43
CA GLY A 278 -15.96 12.47 6.09
C GLY A 278 -16.69 13.51 6.94
N GLN A 279 -17.91 13.82 6.53
CA GLN A 279 -18.80 14.76 7.25
C GLN A 279 -19.95 14.04 7.97
N SER A 280 -20.28 12.82 7.53
CA SER A 280 -21.37 11.99 8.04
C SER A 280 -21.28 10.60 7.40
N ASN A 281 -20.61 9.66 8.06
CA ASN A 281 -20.56 8.26 7.63
C ASN A 281 -21.73 7.48 8.23
N THR A 282 -22.69 7.11 7.38
CA THR A 282 -23.98 6.50 7.81
C THR A 282 -24.38 5.28 6.98
N ALA A 283 -23.62 4.93 5.94
CA ALA A 283 -23.81 3.65 5.25
C ALA A 283 -23.06 2.52 5.97
N TYR A 284 -23.42 1.28 5.62
CA TYR A 284 -22.72 0.08 6.04
C TYR A 284 -21.48 -0.19 5.13
N PRO A 285 -20.36 -0.71 5.67
CA PRO A 285 -20.07 -0.89 7.10
C PRO A 285 -19.81 0.45 7.81
N GLY A 286 -19.96 0.46 9.14
CA GLY A 286 -19.49 1.55 10.00
C GLY A 286 -20.42 2.71 10.29
N TRP A 287 -21.73 2.55 10.10
CA TRP A 287 -22.75 3.53 10.53
C TRP A 287 -22.76 3.83 12.04
N ASN A 288 -22.15 2.95 12.84
CA ASN A 288 -22.07 3.00 14.31
C ASN A 288 -20.63 3.18 14.83
N TRP A 289 -19.64 3.40 13.95
CA TRP A 289 -18.27 3.70 14.38
C TRP A 289 -18.13 5.17 14.76
N THR A 290 -17.17 5.49 15.62
CA THR A 290 -16.88 6.87 16.04
C THR A 290 -16.58 7.74 14.83
N GLN A 291 -17.15 8.95 14.78
CA GLN A 291 -16.80 9.94 13.76
C GLN A 291 -15.73 10.88 14.36
N THR A 292 -14.46 10.43 14.36
CA THR A 292 -13.35 11.14 15.03
C THR A 292 -13.18 12.56 14.48
N ASN A 293 -13.30 12.75 13.17
CA ASN A 293 -13.24 14.07 12.53
C ASN A 293 -14.52 14.41 11.76
N ASN A 294 -14.85 15.70 11.66
CA ASN A 294 -15.76 16.21 10.65
C ASN A 294 -14.98 17.03 9.61
N THR A 295 -14.62 16.43 8.48
CA THR A 295 -13.72 17.04 7.48
C THR A 295 -14.37 18.09 6.58
N LYS A 296 -15.50 18.68 7.00
CA LYS A 296 -16.16 19.78 6.29
C LYS A 296 -15.26 21.01 6.16
N TRP A 297 -14.40 21.27 7.14
CA TRP A 297 -13.42 22.37 7.10
C TRP A 297 -12.41 22.20 5.95
N ALA A 298 -12.00 20.96 5.65
CA ALA A 298 -11.13 20.61 4.52
C ALA A 298 -11.87 20.61 3.16
N ASN A 299 -13.18 20.89 3.16
CA ASN A 299 -14.08 20.67 2.03
C ASN A 299 -14.07 19.20 1.54
N VAL A 300 -13.84 18.24 2.44
CA VAL A 300 -13.83 16.80 2.13
C VAL A 300 -15.14 16.19 2.62
N TYR A 301 -15.92 15.59 1.72
CA TYR A 301 -17.08 14.77 2.05
C TYR A 301 -16.75 13.28 1.93
N GLY A 302 -16.00 12.91 0.89
CA GLY A 302 -15.46 11.58 0.70
C GLY A 302 -14.09 11.63 0.03
N THR A 303 -13.24 10.67 0.38
CA THR A 303 -11.85 10.54 -0.05
C THR A 303 -11.35 9.13 0.28
N ASP A 304 -10.18 8.75 -0.21
CA ASP A 304 -9.60 7.43 -0.01
C ASP A 304 -8.07 7.42 0.21
N LEU A 305 -7.55 6.22 0.46
CA LEU A 305 -6.18 5.91 0.87
C LEU A 305 -5.89 6.36 2.31
N GLY A 306 -5.41 7.59 2.50
CA GLY A 306 -4.82 8.02 3.77
C GLY A 306 -3.44 7.40 3.98
N ILE A 307 -2.55 7.54 2.99
CA ILE A 307 -1.14 7.17 3.06
C ILE A 307 -0.44 8.05 4.10
N MET A 308 0.17 7.43 5.10
CA MET A 308 0.76 8.11 6.25
C MET A 308 2.28 8.05 6.24
N TRP A 309 2.92 9.16 6.61
CA TRP A 309 4.34 9.19 6.92
C TRP A 309 4.63 10.27 7.97
N PHE A 310 5.62 10.02 8.82
CA PHE A 310 5.99 10.93 9.90
C PHE A 310 7.15 11.82 9.47
N ASN A 311 7.13 13.10 9.85
CA ASN A 311 8.23 14.02 9.64
C ASN A 311 8.81 14.44 11.00
N GLY A 312 10.02 13.95 11.29
CA GLY A 312 10.69 14.17 12.57
C GLY A 312 11.08 15.63 12.84
N ASP A 313 11.27 16.46 11.81
CA ASP A 313 11.64 17.88 11.98
C ASP A 313 10.48 18.74 12.49
N ASN A 314 9.22 18.35 12.20
CA ASN A 314 8.03 19.09 12.63
C ASN A 314 7.14 18.32 13.62
N GLY A 315 7.39 17.03 13.85
CA GLY A 315 6.63 16.19 14.76
C GLY A 315 5.23 15.82 14.26
N LEU A 316 4.96 15.93 12.96
CA LEU A 316 3.63 15.70 12.38
C LEU A 316 3.58 14.43 11.52
N THR A 317 2.49 13.67 11.68
CA THR A 317 2.06 12.69 10.70
C THR A 317 1.36 13.40 9.55
N GLN A 318 1.83 13.18 8.33
CA GLN A 318 1.24 13.68 7.10
C GLN A 318 0.37 12.59 6.48
N LEU A 319 -0.78 12.99 5.93
CA LEU A 319 -1.78 12.09 5.35
C LEU A 319 -2.12 12.49 3.91
N ALA A 320 -1.59 11.74 2.95
CA ALA A 320 -1.92 11.90 1.54
C ALA A 320 -3.12 11.02 1.18
N PHE A 321 -4.17 11.65 0.66
CA PHE A 321 -5.38 10.99 0.19
C PHE A 321 -5.50 11.05 -1.33
N GLY A 322 -6.25 10.10 -1.90
CA GLY A 322 -6.53 10.00 -3.33
C GLY A 322 -7.71 10.86 -3.79
N ASP A 323 -8.57 10.28 -4.62
CA ASP A 323 -9.65 11.00 -5.29
C ASP A 323 -10.61 11.59 -4.26
N THR A 324 -10.76 12.92 -4.25
CA THR A 324 -11.37 13.65 -3.13
C THR A 324 -12.51 14.55 -3.58
N PHE A 325 -13.69 14.36 -2.97
CA PHE A 325 -14.96 14.96 -3.41
C PHE A 325 -15.56 15.87 -2.31
N SER A 326 -16.07 17.04 -2.71
CA SER A 326 -16.72 17.98 -1.78
C SER A 326 -18.17 17.65 -1.43
N ALA A 327 -18.81 16.69 -2.11
CA ALA A 327 -20.18 16.28 -1.85
C ALA A 327 -20.40 14.76 -1.94
N ARG A 328 -21.55 14.33 -1.41
CA ARG A 328 -21.96 12.92 -1.27
C ARG A 328 -21.94 12.15 -2.61
N ASN A 329 -21.71 10.84 -2.53
CA ASN A 329 -21.71 9.91 -3.67
C ASN A 329 -20.67 10.29 -4.75
N MET A 330 -19.47 10.73 -4.33
CA MET A 330 -18.37 11.12 -5.23
C MET A 330 -18.77 12.26 -6.19
N THR A 331 -19.39 13.32 -5.64
CA THR A 331 -19.87 14.48 -6.44
C THR A 331 -19.31 15.81 -5.93
N GLY A 332 -19.65 16.90 -6.62
CA GLY A 332 -19.15 18.24 -6.31
C GLY A 332 -17.78 18.50 -6.96
N ASP A 333 -16.93 19.22 -6.22
CA ASP A 333 -15.56 19.54 -6.64
C ASP A 333 -14.66 18.34 -6.37
N TRP A 334 -14.11 17.79 -7.45
CA TRP A 334 -13.15 16.70 -7.44
C TRP A 334 -11.72 17.26 -7.47
N ARG A 335 -10.89 16.81 -6.53
CA ARG A 335 -9.43 16.96 -6.50
C ARG A 335 -8.83 15.56 -6.59
N SER A 336 -7.77 15.37 -7.38
CA SER A 336 -7.12 14.05 -7.53
C SER A 336 -6.46 13.52 -6.25
N ASN A 337 -6.10 14.45 -5.37
CA ASN A 337 -5.41 14.18 -4.12
C ASN A 337 -5.62 15.37 -3.18
N VAL A 338 -5.47 15.14 -1.89
CA VAL A 338 -5.34 16.19 -0.85
C VAL A 338 -4.33 15.73 0.20
N LEU A 339 -3.75 16.70 0.91
CA LEU A 339 -2.84 16.46 2.03
C LEU A 339 -3.45 17.05 3.30
N LEU A 340 -3.59 16.23 4.34
CA LEU A 340 -3.99 16.65 5.70
C LEU A 340 -2.87 16.32 6.69
N LEU A 341 -2.95 16.86 7.90
CA LEU A 341 -1.93 16.72 8.94
C LEU A 341 -2.56 16.23 10.25
N SER A 342 -1.76 15.53 11.06
CA SER A 342 -2.08 15.11 12.42
C SER A 342 -0.87 15.26 13.33
N ASP A 343 -1.09 15.71 14.56
CA ASP A 343 -0.17 15.69 15.70
C ASP A 343 -0.59 14.64 16.74
N ASP A 344 -1.50 13.73 16.36
CA ASP A 344 -2.09 12.74 17.25
C ASP A 344 -1.14 11.58 17.58
N THR A 345 -1.13 11.19 18.85
CA THR A 345 -0.32 10.11 19.43
C THR A 345 -1.16 9.17 20.31
N GLN A 346 -2.48 9.37 20.39
CA GLN A 346 -3.40 8.66 21.28
C GLN A 346 -4.41 7.83 20.48
N LEU A 347 -3.92 6.98 19.57
CA LEU A 347 -4.72 6.43 18.49
C LEU A 347 -5.86 5.48 18.90
N TYR A 348 -5.95 5.09 20.17
CA TYR A 348 -6.96 4.17 20.71
C TYR A 348 -8.40 4.72 20.66
N ASP A 349 -8.61 6.04 20.51
CA ASP A 349 -9.95 6.65 20.32
C ASP A 349 -10.23 7.15 18.88
N GLY A 350 -9.26 6.95 17.97
CA GLY A 350 -9.32 7.33 16.57
C GLY A 350 -8.03 8.04 16.12
N LEU A 351 -8.05 8.62 14.93
CA LEU A 351 -6.97 9.50 14.44
C LEU A 351 -7.54 10.89 14.20
N SER A 352 -7.23 11.84 15.07
CA SER A 352 -7.65 13.24 14.91
C SER A 352 -6.80 13.99 13.86
N LEU A 353 -7.38 15.03 13.27
CA LEU A 353 -6.78 15.81 12.18
C LEU A 353 -6.71 17.30 12.52
N ILE A 354 -5.56 17.91 12.24
CA ILE A 354 -5.33 19.35 12.40
C ILE A 354 -6.16 20.11 11.35
N ASN A 355 -7.03 21.01 11.82
CA ASN A 355 -7.82 21.87 10.95
C ASN A 355 -6.96 22.99 10.33
N THR A 356 -6.39 22.72 9.16
CA THR A 356 -5.62 23.67 8.35
C THR A 356 -6.47 24.52 7.40
N GLY A 357 -7.80 24.37 7.44
CA GLY A 357 -8.73 24.99 6.48
C GLY A 357 -8.93 24.15 5.20
N PRO A 358 -9.46 24.74 4.11
CA PRO A 358 -9.80 24.00 2.89
C PRO A 358 -8.57 23.29 2.27
N ALA A 359 -8.68 21.99 2.03
CA ALA A 359 -7.59 21.22 1.45
C ALA A 359 -7.59 21.34 -0.08
N TYR A 360 -6.43 21.64 -0.66
CA TYR A 360 -6.23 21.81 -2.10
C TYR A 360 -5.49 20.60 -2.71
N GLN A 361 -5.58 20.46 -4.03
CA GLN A 361 -4.81 19.44 -4.74
C GLN A 361 -3.33 19.81 -4.74
N PHE A 362 -2.49 18.93 -4.19
CA PHE A 362 -1.07 19.20 -3.97
C PHE A 362 -0.18 18.67 -5.10
N ILE A 363 -0.51 17.51 -5.68
CA ILE A 363 0.11 17.00 -6.92
C ILE A 363 -0.79 17.38 -8.11
N PRO A 364 -0.44 18.40 -8.90
CA PRO A 364 -1.23 18.84 -10.06
C PRO A 364 -1.10 17.88 -11.26
N ALA A 365 -1.93 18.10 -12.28
CA ALA A 365 -1.86 17.36 -13.54
C ALA A 365 -0.61 17.77 -14.38
N ALA A 366 0.21 16.81 -14.79
CA ALA A 366 1.47 17.04 -15.49
C ALA A 366 1.31 16.83 -17.01
N ARG A 367 0.61 17.76 -17.67
CA ARG A 367 0.18 17.65 -19.08
C ARG A 367 1.31 17.47 -20.11
N ASN A 368 2.55 17.79 -19.77
CA ASN A 368 3.75 17.58 -20.58
C ASN A 368 4.39 16.19 -20.40
N GLN A 369 3.94 15.41 -19.42
CA GLN A 369 4.44 14.07 -19.10
C GLN A 369 3.61 12.95 -19.72
N VAL A 370 2.41 13.25 -20.22
CA VAL A 370 1.57 12.28 -20.96
C VAL A 370 1.83 12.33 -22.46
N PHE A 371 1.78 11.17 -23.11
CA PHE A 371 1.98 11.09 -24.56
C PHE A 371 0.83 11.72 -25.37
N PHE A 372 -0.41 11.62 -24.85
CA PHE A 372 -1.59 12.26 -25.42
C PHE A 372 -2.15 13.30 -24.45
N ILE A 373 -2.24 14.56 -24.86
CA ILE A 373 -2.80 15.64 -24.04
C ILE A 373 -4.24 15.31 -23.65
N GLY A 374 -4.54 15.37 -22.35
CA GLY A 374 -5.87 15.03 -21.82
C GLY A 374 -6.10 13.53 -21.56
N SER A 375 -5.06 12.69 -21.64
CA SER A 375 -5.11 11.28 -21.22
C SER A 375 -4.76 11.05 -19.74
N GLU A 376 -4.68 12.11 -18.93
CA GLU A 376 -4.55 12.02 -17.47
C GLU A 376 -5.94 12.24 -16.85
N VAL A 377 -6.45 11.22 -16.15
CA VAL A 377 -7.75 11.26 -15.46
C VAL A 377 -7.57 11.78 -14.04
N THR A 378 -6.58 11.25 -13.32
CA THR A 378 -6.26 11.64 -11.94
C THR A 378 -4.83 11.25 -11.57
N ASN A 379 -4.24 11.94 -10.59
CA ASN A 379 -2.91 11.66 -10.04
C ASN A 379 -3.04 11.22 -8.57
N ILE A 380 -2.80 9.93 -8.33
CA ILE A 380 -3.09 9.26 -7.04
C ILE A 380 -1.78 8.97 -6.30
N PRO A 381 -1.59 9.48 -5.06
CA PRO A 381 -0.51 9.06 -4.18
C PRO A 381 -0.54 7.55 -3.95
N THR A 382 0.62 6.91 -3.83
CA THR A 382 0.74 5.45 -3.62
C THR A 382 1.58 5.11 -2.41
N SER A 383 2.63 5.90 -2.14
CA SER A 383 3.41 5.86 -0.90
C SER A 383 4.04 7.22 -0.64
N ALA A 384 4.49 7.45 0.59
CA ALA A 384 5.30 8.59 0.95
C ALA A 384 6.46 8.18 1.87
N VAL A 385 7.46 9.05 2.00
CA VAL A 385 8.56 8.90 2.94
C VAL A 385 9.13 10.29 3.28
N TYR A 386 9.61 10.45 4.51
CA TYR A 386 10.47 11.56 4.91
C TYR A 386 11.90 11.01 5.04
N ALA A 387 12.83 11.61 4.30
CA ALA A 387 14.20 11.13 4.11
C ALA A 387 15.10 12.31 3.69
N ASP A 388 16.37 12.33 4.08
CA ASP A 388 17.32 13.44 3.82
C ASP A 388 16.67 14.84 4.04
N ALA A 389 16.09 15.01 5.24
CA ALA A 389 15.33 16.18 5.67
C ALA A 389 14.15 16.63 4.77
N THR A 390 13.72 15.78 3.83
CA THR A 390 12.82 16.15 2.72
C THR A 390 11.61 15.20 2.63
N ASN A 391 10.45 15.73 2.23
CA ASN A 391 9.23 14.93 2.08
C ASN A 391 9.02 14.51 0.61
N TYR A 392 8.82 13.21 0.40
CA TYR A 392 8.62 12.62 -0.92
C TYR A 392 7.33 11.82 -0.98
N VAL A 393 6.56 11.98 -2.05
CA VAL A 393 5.34 11.21 -2.33
C VAL A 393 5.50 10.54 -3.69
N SER A 394 5.48 9.20 -3.71
CA SER A 394 5.31 8.44 -4.95
C SER A 394 3.85 8.45 -5.38
N TYR A 395 3.59 8.74 -6.64
CA TYR A 395 2.23 8.81 -7.19
C TYR A 395 2.14 8.16 -8.57
N MET A 396 0.93 7.75 -8.94
CA MET A 396 0.59 7.25 -10.26
C MET A 396 -0.29 8.24 -11.04
N SER A 397 0.03 8.42 -12.32
CA SER A 397 -0.84 9.10 -13.28
C SER A 397 -1.79 8.09 -13.90
N VAL A 398 -3.08 8.16 -13.55
CA VAL A 398 -4.11 7.25 -14.06
C VAL A 398 -4.59 7.73 -15.41
N LYS A 399 -4.61 6.82 -16.39
CA LYS A 399 -5.11 7.05 -17.76
C LYS A 399 -6.58 6.68 -17.91
N SER A 400 -6.98 5.56 -17.31
CA SER A 400 -8.36 5.08 -17.31
C SER A 400 -8.60 4.11 -16.15
N TRP A 401 -9.74 4.28 -15.49
CA TRP A 401 -10.37 3.24 -14.68
C TRP A 401 -11.05 2.27 -15.64
N ASP A 402 -10.60 1.01 -15.67
CA ASP A 402 -10.95 0.07 -16.76
C ASP A 402 -12.11 -0.85 -16.35
N THR A 403 -11.84 -1.77 -15.42
CA THR A 403 -12.84 -2.65 -14.77
C THR A 403 -12.57 -2.66 -13.27
N PRO A 404 -13.51 -3.03 -12.40
CA PRO A 404 -13.27 -3.04 -10.95
C PRO A 404 -11.97 -3.78 -10.57
N GLY A 405 -11.08 -3.12 -9.83
CA GLY A 405 -9.74 -3.63 -9.48
C GLY A 405 -8.69 -3.56 -10.60
N ARG A 406 -8.99 -2.97 -11.76
CA ARG A 406 -8.05 -2.79 -12.89
C ARG A 406 -8.11 -1.37 -13.44
N TRP A 407 -6.94 -0.76 -13.59
CA TRP A 407 -6.78 0.52 -14.24
C TRP A 407 -5.47 0.56 -15.00
N THR A 408 -5.42 1.49 -15.93
CA THR A 408 -4.28 1.74 -16.79
C THR A 408 -3.63 3.05 -16.36
N THR A 409 -2.33 3.06 -16.09
CA THR A 409 -1.55 4.27 -15.84
C THR A 409 -0.94 4.83 -17.13
N ASN A 410 -0.53 6.10 -17.07
CA ASN A 410 0.42 6.69 -18.03
C ASN A 410 1.86 6.46 -17.54
N TYR A 411 2.11 6.74 -16.26
CA TYR A 411 3.40 6.60 -15.60
C TYR A 411 3.21 6.62 -14.07
N SER A 412 4.27 6.26 -13.34
CA SER A 412 4.47 6.62 -11.93
C SER A 412 5.65 7.58 -11.80
N ALA A 413 5.68 8.36 -10.73
CA ALA A 413 6.77 9.30 -10.44
C ALA A 413 6.85 9.63 -8.94
N VAL A 414 7.88 10.38 -8.54
CA VAL A 414 8.03 11.00 -7.23
C VAL A 414 7.73 12.49 -7.34
N SER A 415 6.95 13.01 -6.39
CA SER A 415 6.85 14.43 -6.11
C SER A 415 7.59 14.73 -4.81
N GLU A 416 8.39 15.79 -4.82
CA GLU A 416 9.17 16.29 -3.68
C GLU A 416 8.52 17.58 -3.15
N TYR A 417 8.56 17.80 -1.84
CA TYR A 417 8.14 19.06 -1.25
C TYR A 417 9.30 20.09 -1.23
N ASP A 418 9.12 21.20 -1.92
CA ASP A 418 10.02 22.36 -1.90
C ASP A 418 9.58 23.38 -0.82
N PRO A 419 10.31 23.48 0.31
CA PRO A 419 9.98 24.41 1.39
C PRO A 419 10.24 25.88 1.03
N ALA A 420 10.97 26.19 -0.04
CA ALA A 420 11.22 27.57 -0.48
C ALA A 420 10.04 28.13 -1.29
N THR A 421 9.22 27.27 -1.91
CA THR A 421 8.03 27.69 -2.66
C THR A 421 6.70 27.19 -2.09
N ASP A 422 6.72 26.40 -1.01
CA ASP A 422 5.55 25.78 -0.36
C ASP A 422 4.72 24.94 -1.35
N LYS A 423 5.42 24.07 -2.09
CA LYS A 423 4.85 23.32 -3.21
C LYS A 423 5.44 21.94 -3.36
N TRP A 424 4.62 21.06 -3.90
CA TRP A 424 5.05 19.76 -4.37
C TRP A 424 5.44 19.83 -5.84
N VAL A 425 6.65 19.36 -6.14
CA VAL A 425 7.32 19.44 -7.44
C VAL A 425 7.55 18.03 -7.97
N LEU A 426 7.09 17.77 -9.19
CA LEU A 426 7.38 16.52 -9.89
C LEU A 426 8.89 16.43 -10.20
N GLN A 427 9.52 15.37 -9.71
CA GLN A 427 10.88 15.02 -10.11
C GLN A 427 10.87 14.24 -11.43
N THR A 428 11.08 14.95 -12.54
CA THR A 428 10.92 14.39 -13.90
C THR A 428 11.87 13.24 -14.22
N SER A 429 13.03 13.17 -13.56
CA SER A 429 13.97 12.06 -13.58
C SER A 429 13.36 10.73 -13.08
N THR A 430 12.30 10.79 -12.26
CA THR A 430 11.64 9.63 -11.64
C THR A 430 10.45 9.05 -12.42
N VAL A 431 10.14 9.62 -13.59
CA VAL A 431 8.98 9.19 -14.40
C VAL A 431 9.22 7.80 -15.02
N ARG A 432 8.53 6.78 -14.51
CA ARG A 432 8.52 5.40 -15.03
C ARG A 432 7.30 5.18 -15.91
N SER A 433 7.48 5.12 -17.23
CA SER A 433 6.36 5.00 -18.18
C SER A 433 5.70 3.61 -18.09
N ALA A 434 4.38 3.55 -18.00
CA ALA A 434 3.63 2.29 -17.85
C ALA A 434 3.69 1.34 -19.07
N GLY A 435 4.24 1.83 -20.19
CA GLY A 435 4.29 1.13 -21.47
C GLY A 435 4.70 2.07 -22.60
N TRP A 436 4.65 1.59 -23.85
CA TRP A 436 4.96 2.41 -25.01
C TRP A 436 3.86 3.46 -25.24
N PHE A 437 4.26 4.69 -25.61
CA PHE A 437 3.34 5.79 -25.93
C PHE A 437 2.35 6.10 -24.79
N ARG A 438 2.80 5.94 -23.54
CA ARG A 438 2.05 6.28 -22.32
C ARG A 438 2.48 7.64 -21.77
N SER A 439 3.78 7.79 -21.51
CA SER A 439 4.44 9.04 -21.14
C SER A 439 5.18 9.69 -22.32
N SER A 440 5.57 10.95 -22.18
CA SER A 440 6.63 11.57 -22.99
C SER A 440 8.03 11.04 -22.64
N THR A 441 8.21 10.53 -21.43
CA THR A 441 9.39 9.73 -21.05
C THR A 441 9.36 8.37 -21.74
N ARG A 442 10.52 7.94 -22.27
CA ARG A 442 10.65 6.66 -22.97
C ARG A 442 10.48 5.50 -21.98
N TYR A 443 9.64 4.54 -22.35
CA TYR A 443 9.50 3.26 -21.66
C TYR A 443 10.83 2.50 -21.50
N ARG A 444 11.10 2.04 -20.28
CA ARG A 444 12.10 1.03 -19.96
C ARG A 444 11.38 -0.26 -19.59
N ALA A 445 11.92 -1.41 -20.01
CA ALA A 445 11.36 -2.68 -19.57
C ALA A 445 11.52 -2.84 -18.05
N GLY A 446 10.44 -3.25 -17.38
CA GLY A 446 10.35 -3.35 -15.92
C GLY A 446 9.60 -2.17 -15.29
N ASP A 447 9.55 -0.97 -15.89
CA ASP A 447 8.83 0.19 -15.36
C ASP A 447 7.36 -0.11 -15.07
N GLN A 448 6.74 -0.99 -15.85
CA GLN A 448 5.34 -1.44 -15.71
C GLN A 448 5.06 -2.18 -14.39
N ASN A 449 6.11 -2.65 -13.70
CA ASN A 449 6.03 -3.33 -12.40
C ASN A 449 6.16 -2.37 -11.20
N PHE A 450 6.50 -1.09 -11.43
CA PHE A 450 6.73 -0.08 -10.39
C PHE A 450 5.75 1.10 -10.56
N GLN A 451 4.48 0.80 -10.83
CA GLN A 451 3.43 1.79 -11.12
C GLN A 451 2.69 2.27 -9.88
N GLN A 452 2.62 1.44 -8.83
CA GLN A 452 2.32 1.87 -7.47
C GLN A 452 3.51 1.47 -6.60
N MET A 453 3.86 2.28 -5.61
CA MET A 453 4.96 1.99 -4.68
C MET A 453 4.42 1.79 -3.26
N ALA A 454 5.21 1.07 -2.44
CA ALA A 454 5.21 1.14 -0.99
C ALA A 454 6.65 1.34 -0.53
N TYR A 455 6.93 2.40 0.24
CA TYR A 455 8.26 2.77 0.71
C TYR A 455 8.46 2.40 2.17
N VAL A 456 9.65 1.90 2.51
CA VAL A 456 10.15 1.84 3.88
C VAL A 456 11.59 2.34 3.90
N LEU A 457 11.86 3.31 4.78
CA LEU A 457 13.22 3.73 5.09
C LEU A 457 13.85 2.67 6.00
N GLU A 458 15.06 2.24 5.68
CA GLU A 458 15.80 1.27 6.49
C GLU A 458 15.98 1.81 7.93
N PRO A 459 15.65 1.05 8.98
CA PRO A 459 15.84 1.52 10.35
C PRO A 459 17.34 1.66 10.66
N GLU A 460 17.73 2.75 11.33
CA GLU A 460 19.15 3.06 11.59
C GLU A 460 19.86 1.96 12.37
N SER A 461 19.12 1.23 13.21
CA SER A 461 19.60 0.06 13.97
C SER A 461 20.03 -1.13 13.10
N LYS A 462 19.64 -1.18 11.83
CA LYS A 462 20.04 -2.22 10.87
C LYS A 462 21.13 -1.74 9.90
N VAL A 463 21.48 -0.45 9.90
CA VAL A 463 22.58 0.11 9.10
C VAL A 463 23.88 0.02 9.88
N ALA A 464 24.89 -0.66 9.34
CA ALA A 464 26.19 -0.73 9.99
C ALA A 464 26.92 0.63 9.93
N PRO A 465 27.73 1.01 10.94
CA PRO A 465 28.36 2.33 10.98
C PRO A 465 29.23 2.63 9.75
N GLY A 466 28.82 3.62 8.96
CA GLY A 466 29.51 4.05 7.74
C GLY A 466 29.01 3.39 6.45
N GLU A 467 28.05 2.47 6.52
CA GLU A 467 27.35 1.93 5.34
C GLU A 467 26.25 2.89 4.84
N THR A 468 25.86 2.71 3.58
CA THR A 468 24.74 3.45 2.98
C THR A 468 23.41 2.96 3.55
N ARG A 469 22.60 3.89 4.08
CA ARG A 469 21.20 3.67 4.43
C ARG A 469 20.33 3.72 3.17
N TYR A 470 19.42 2.78 3.03
CA TYR A 470 18.55 2.67 1.85
C TYR A 470 17.09 3.02 2.15
N ILE A 471 16.41 3.56 1.14
CA ILE A 471 14.96 3.53 1.02
C ILE A 471 14.61 2.32 0.16
N TYR A 472 13.88 1.37 0.71
CA TYR A 472 13.34 0.24 -0.04
C TYR A 472 11.98 0.60 -0.64
N ALA A 473 11.78 0.24 -1.90
CA ALA A 473 10.60 0.56 -2.69
C ALA A 473 10.02 -0.70 -3.33
N PHE A 474 8.89 -1.14 -2.78
CA PHE A 474 8.09 -2.25 -3.26
C PHE A 474 7.15 -1.74 -4.35
N GLY A 475 7.48 -2.05 -5.61
CA GLY A 475 6.65 -1.72 -6.76
C GLY A 475 5.59 -2.79 -7.04
N THR A 476 4.38 -2.37 -7.39
CA THR A 476 3.39 -3.23 -8.05
C THR A 476 2.97 -2.64 -9.40
N PRO A 477 2.44 -3.48 -10.32
CA PRO A 477 1.76 -3.00 -11.52
C PRO A 477 0.57 -2.09 -11.24
N ALA A 478 0.01 -1.49 -12.30
CA ALA A 478 -1.26 -0.79 -12.21
C ALA A 478 -2.42 -1.79 -11.99
N GLY A 479 -3.31 -1.47 -11.05
CA GLY A 479 -4.43 -2.34 -10.66
C GLY A 479 -4.19 -3.11 -9.36
N ARG A 480 -5.05 -4.09 -9.11
CA ARG A 480 -4.99 -5.03 -7.97
C ARG A 480 -4.49 -6.42 -8.38
N ALA A 481 -3.83 -6.50 -9.54
CA ALA A 481 -3.31 -7.72 -10.13
C ALA A 481 -1.82 -7.53 -10.43
N GLY A 482 -1.03 -8.61 -10.32
CA GLY A 482 0.42 -8.53 -10.29
C GLY A 482 1.00 -8.85 -8.92
N SER A 483 2.32 -9.00 -8.88
CA SER A 483 3.12 -9.25 -7.68
C SER A 483 3.81 -7.96 -7.23
N ALA A 484 4.32 -7.92 -5.99
CA ALA A 484 5.26 -6.88 -5.57
C ALA A 484 6.70 -7.24 -5.96
N PHE A 485 7.41 -6.26 -6.49
CA PHE A 485 8.80 -6.31 -6.94
C PHE A 485 9.63 -5.35 -6.11
N LEU A 486 10.88 -5.70 -5.83
CA LEU A 486 11.71 -4.92 -4.92
C LEU A 486 12.77 -4.10 -5.65
N SER A 487 12.87 -2.83 -5.26
CA SER A 487 13.96 -1.92 -5.58
C SER A 487 14.43 -1.20 -4.32
N ARG A 488 15.63 -0.62 -4.34
CA ARG A 488 16.14 0.26 -3.28
C ARG A 488 16.97 1.39 -3.86
N VAL A 489 17.11 2.48 -3.12
CA VAL A 489 17.90 3.65 -3.49
C VAL A 489 18.57 4.22 -2.24
N PRO A 490 19.81 4.77 -2.31
CA PRO A 490 20.38 5.55 -1.22
C PRO A 490 19.43 6.65 -0.75
N GLU A 491 19.40 6.94 0.55
CA GLU A 491 18.46 7.90 1.14
C GLU A 491 18.49 9.28 0.45
N ASP A 492 19.69 9.76 0.10
CA ASP A 492 19.97 11.04 -0.55
C ASP A 492 19.72 11.05 -2.07
N ALA A 493 19.32 9.92 -2.66
CA ALA A 493 19.27 9.71 -4.11
C ALA A 493 17.88 9.34 -4.67
N ILE A 494 16.82 9.42 -3.86
CA ILE A 494 15.45 9.03 -4.24
C ILE A 494 14.93 9.64 -5.55
N THR A 495 15.44 10.81 -5.94
CA THR A 495 15.05 11.55 -7.15
C THR A 495 15.78 11.14 -8.43
N ASP A 496 16.76 10.22 -8.37
CA ASP A 496 17.52 9.73 -9.54
C ASP A 496 17.33 8.22 -9.75
N LEU A 497 16.58 7.83 -10.79
CA LEU A 497 16.36 6.41 -11.13
C LEU A 497 17.64 5.66 -11.48
N SER A 498 18.70 6.35 -11.91
CA SER A 498 19.98 5.71 -12.21
C SER A 498 20.72 5.24 -10.96
N GLN A 499 20.32 5.67 -9.76
CA GLN A 499 20.82 5.16 -8.47
C GLN A 499 20.01 4.00 -7.89
N TYR A 500 18.86 3.64 -8.48
CA TYR A 500 18.04 2.54 -7.96
C TYR A 500 18.69 1.19 -8.30
N ASP A 501 18.87 0.37 -7.27
CA ASP A 501 19.16 -1.06 -7.39
C ASP A 501 17.85 -1.86 -7.42
N TYR A 502 17.78 -2.89 -8.25
CA TYR A 502 16.62 -3.76 -8.42
C TYR A 502 16.98 -5.19 -8.02
N TRP A 503 16.13 -5.86 -7.24
CA TRP A 503 16.41 -7.19 -6.73
C TRP A 503 16.07 -8.27 -7.77
N ASP A 504 17.06 -9.02 -8.25
CA ASP A 504 16.85 -10.08 -9.25
C ASP A 504 16.37 -11.43 -8.66
N GLY A 505 16.18 -11.48 -7.33
CA GLY A 505 15.91 -12.70 -6.57
C GLY A 505 17.14 -13.28 -5.85
N THR A 506 18.34 -12.80 -6.20
CA THR A 506 19.63 -13.25 -5.65
C THR A 506 20.64 -12.13 -5.41
N THR A 507 20.63 -11.08 -6.25
CA THR A 507 21.54 -9.93 -6.18
C THR A 507 20.84 -8.62 -6.52
N TRP A 508 21.47 -7.52 -6.12
CA TRP A 508 21.04 -6.15 -6.38
C TRP A 508 21.67 -5.63 -7.68
N VAL A 509 20.85 -5.21 -8.64
CA VAL A 509 21.27 -4.78 -9.98
C VAL A 509 20.90 -3.32 -10.25
N ARG A 510 21.92 -2.47 -10.38
CA ARG A 510 21.79 -1.04 -10.64
C ARG A 510 21.09 -0.73 -11.97
N ASP A 511 20.18 0.24 -11.95
CA ASP A 511 19.55 0.87 -13.11
C ASP A 511 18.93 -0.14 -14.12
N ASN A 512 18.36 -1.24 -13.64
CA ASN A 512 17.77 -2.27 -14.51
C ASN A 512 16.45 -2.86 -13.96
N PRO A 513 15.31 -2.14 -14.07
CA PRO A 513 14.04 -2.63 -13.57
C PRO A 513 13.54 -3.93 -14.25
N ALA A 514 14.08 -4.31 -15.42
CA ALA A 514 13.66 -5.50 -16.16
C ALA A 514 14.03 -6.83 -15.47
N VAL A 515 15.04 -6.83 -14.59
CA VAL A 515 15.47 -8.06 -13.89
C VAL A 515 14.70 -8.30 -12.60
N ALA A 516 13.91 -7.32 -12.14
CA ALA A 516 13.27 -7.38 -10.83
C ALA A 516 12.40 -8.65 -10.68
N ALA A 517 12.70 -9.43 -9.65
CA ALA A 517 11.94 -10.63 -9.29
C ALA A 517 10.79 -10.27 -8.32
N PRO A 518 9.67 -11.01 -8.37
CA PRO A 518 8.60 -10.83 -7.41
C PRO A 518 9.03 -11.35 -6.02
N VAL A 519 8.87 -10.52 -4.99
CA VAL A 519 9.15 -10.87 -3.58
C VAL A 519 7.88 -11.24 -2.81
N ILE A 520 6.71 -10.74 -3.21
CA ILE A 520 5.40 -11.08 -2.63
C ILE A 520 4.39 -11.29 -3.76
N GLY A 521 3.65 -12.40 -3.72
CA GLY A 521 2.48 -12.64 -4.58
C GLY A 521 2.10 -14.11 -4.68
N ASP A 522 0.83 -14.37 -5.02
CA ASP A 522 0.26 -15.72 -5.19
C ASP A 522 0.87 -16.53 -6.36
N SER A 523 1.38 -15.86 -7.40
CA SER A 523 1.92 -16.50 -8.61
C SER A 523 2.84 -15.56 -9.39
N PRO A 524 4.03 -16.00 -9.84
CA PRO A 524 4.90 -15.23 -10.73
C PRO A 524 4.47 -15.25 -12.20
N ASN A 525 3.36 -15.93 -12.52
CA ASN A 525 2.85 -16.15 -13.88
C ASN A 525 1.42 -15.60 -14.04
N SER A 526 1.12 -15.07 -15.22
CA SER A 526 -0.14 -14.42 -15.56
C SER A 526 -1.30 -15.40 -15.73
N ALA A 527 -2.50 -14.98 -15.33
CA ALA A 527 -3.70 -15.81 -15.39
C ALA A 527 -4.37 -15.78 -16.79
N GLY A 528 -5.17 -16.81 -17.06
CA GLY A 528 -6.06 -16.87 -18.22
C GLY A 528 -5.44 -17.39 -19.52
N LEU A 529 -6.26 -17.52 -20.57
CA LEU A 529 -5.94 -18.19 -21.84
C LEU A 529 -4.71 -17.61 -22.57
N PHE A 530 -4.42 -16.32 -22.37
CA PHE A 530 -3.29 -15.61 -22.98
C PHE A 530 -2.15 -15.30 -22.00
N GLY A 531 -2.19 -15.82 -20.77
CA GLY A 531 -1.20 -15.54 -19.73
C GLY A 531 0.23 -15.83 -20.17
N CYS A 532 0.46 -16.94 -20.88
CA CYS A 532 1.76 -17.31 -21.43
C CYS A 532 2.34 -16.30 -22.43
N ILE A 533 1.49 -15.54 -23.15
CA ILE A 533 1.93 -14.49 -24.09
C ILE A 533 2.40 -13.26 -23.30
N ILE A 534 1.67 -12.89 -22.24
CA ILE A 534 2.05 -11.79 -21.34
C ILE A 534 3.37 -12.14 -20.62
N ASP A 535 3.49 -13.37 -20.12
CA ASP A 535 4.68 -13.84 -19.42
C ASP A 535 5.91 -13.91 -20.32
N LEU A 536 5.74 -14.34 -21.58
CA LEU A 536 6.82 -14.29 -22.59
C LEU A 536 7.22 -12.85 -22.90
N ALA A 537 6.25 -11.95 -23.10
CA ALA A 537 6.51 -10.54 -23.39
C ALA A 537 7.24 -9.80 -22.24
N ASN A 538 7.02 -10.23 -20.99
CA ASN A 538 7.67 -9.72 -19.78
C ASN A 538 8.97 -10.43 -19.41
N ASN A 539 9.41 -11.46 -20.14
CA ASN A 539 10.61 -12.23 -19.78
C ASN A 539 11.89 -11.44 -20.14
N PRO A 540 12.81 -11.12 -19.20
CA PRO A 540 14.05 -10.41 -19.50
C PRO A 540 14.94 -11.17 -20.50
N ASN A 541 14.89 -12.50 -20.53
CA ASN A 541 15.62 -13.31 -21.51
C ASN A 541 15.00 -13.27 -22.92
N PHE A 542 13.79 -12.70 -23.07
CA PHE A 542 13.11 -12.50 -24.35
C PHE A 542 13.13 -11.00 -24.72
N PHE A 543 14.14 -10.60 -25.48
CA PHE A 543 14.37 -9.20 -25.88
C PHE A 543 14.39 -8.21 -24.70
N GLY A 544 14.91 -8.61 -23.53
CA GLY A 544 14.97 -7.72 -22.37
C GLY A 544 13.60 -7.40 -21.76
N GLY A 545 12.55 -8.19 -22.01
CA GLY A 545 11.18 -7.86 -21.61
C GLY A 545 10.58 -6.67 -22.37
N TRP A 546 11.19 -6.27 -23.49
CA TRP A 546 10.80 -5.07 -24.26
C TRP A 546 9.33 -5.05 -24.66
N PHE A 547 8.76 -6.22 -24.99
CA PHE A 547 7.37 -6.38 -25.42
C PHE A 547 6.33 -6.20 -24.29
N ALA A 548 6.73 -6.16 -23.02
CA ALA A 548 5.85 -5.78 -21.92
C ALA A 548 5.29 -4.36 -22.09
N GLY A 549 5.98 -3.48 -22.82
CA GLY A 549 5.46 -2.14 -23.13
C GLY A 549 4.25 -2.13 -24.07
N LEU A 550 3.94 -3.26 -24.73
CA LEU A 550 2.69 -3.48 -25.47
C LEU A 550 1.63 -4.22 -24.65
N THR A 551 2.03 -5.24 -23.88
CA THR A 551 1.11 -6.16 -23.19
C THR A 551 0.72 -5.71 -21.78
N GLY A 552 1.49 -4.81 -21.18
CA GLY A 552 1.43 -4.51 -19.75
C GLY A 552 2.21 -5.51 -18.89
N ALA A 553 2.13 -5.34 -17.58
CA ALA A 553 2.79 -6.19 -16.61
C ALA A 553 2.17 -7.60 -16.53
N LYS A 554 2.88 -8.51 -15.86
CA LYS A 554 2.30 -9.79 -15.45
C LYS A 554 1.14 -9.59 -14.49
N THR A 555 0.11 -10.43 -14.60
CA THR A 555 -1.13 -10.31 -13.81
C THR A 555 -1.22 -11.25 -12.62
N GLY A 556 -0.29 -12.21 -12.49
CA GLY A 556 -0.20 -13.09 -11.33
C GLY A 556 0.37 -12.37 -10.11
N GLY A 557 -0.17 -12.69 -8.93
CA GLY A 557 0.34 -12.23 -7.64
C GLY A 557 -0.74 -11.70 -6.70
N ASN A 558 -1.75 -11.04 -7.28
CA ASN A 558 -2.87 -10.39 -6.58
C ASN A 558 -2.44 -9.53 -5.38
N VAL A 559 -1.37 -8.75 -5.52
CA VAL A 559 -0.94 -7.78 -4.51
C VAL A 559 -1.50 -6.41 -4.88
N SER A 560 -2.26 -5.78 -3.99
CA SER A 560 -2.85 -4.46 -4.23
C SER A 560 -2.66 -3.47 -3.10
N GLU A 561 -2.37 -2.22 -3.46
CA GLU A 561 -2.45 -1.05 -2.56
C GLU A 561 -1.70 -1.30 -1.24
N MET A 562 -0.44 -1.68 -1.39
CA MET A 562 0.43 -2.13 -0.31
C MET A 562 0.92 -0.96 0.54
N SER A 563 1.13 -1.21 1.83
CA SER A 563 1.99 -0.40 2.69
C SER A 563 2.93 -1.29 3.50
N ILE A 564 4.08 -0.75 3.90
CA ILE A 564 5.12 -1.47 4.63
C ILE A 564 5.74 -0.54 5.68
N GLN A 565 6.08 -1.10 6.83
CA GLN A 565 6.97 -0.46 7.80
C GLN A 565 7.97 -1.48 8.33
N TYR A 566 9.00 -1.00 9.02
CA TYR A 566 9.71 -1.81 10.00
C TYR A 566 9.04 -1.58 11.36
N ASN A 567 8.71 -2.64 12.08
CA ASN A 567 8.02 -2.59 13.37
C ASN A 567 8.97 -3.06 14.47
N GLU A 568 9.27 -2.19 15.42
CA GLU A 568 10.31 -2.44 16.43
C GLU A 568 9.84 -3.46 17.49
N TYR A 569 8.56 -3.47 17.82
CA TYR A 569 7.95 -4.46 18.71
C TYR A 569 8.17 -5.89 18.22
N LEU A 570 7.93 -6.17 16.93
CA LEU A 570 8.17 -7.49 16.33
C LEU A 570 9.62 -7.76 15.92
N ASP A 571 10.49 -6.74 15.84
CA ASP A 571 11.81 -6.79 15.18
C ASP A 571 11.73 -7.34 13.73
N LYS A 572 10.72 -6.90 12.97
CA LYS A 572 10.46 -7.33 11.58
C LYS A 572 10.00 -6.19 10.69
N TYR A 573 10.24 -6.33 9.39
CA TYR A 573 9.42 -5.66 8.38
C TYR A 573 8.02 -6.24 8.40
N VAL A 574 7.00 -5.37 8.45
CA VAL A 574 5.57 -5.71 8.43
C VAL A 574 4.96 -5.08 7.20
N VAL A 575 4.30 -5.89 6.37
CA VAL A 575 3.66 -5.44 5.13
C VAL A 575 2.17 -5.77 5.15
N LEU A 576 1.33 -4.79 4.79
CA LEU A 576 -0.10 -4.96 4.57
C LEU A 576 -0.43 -4.81 3.08
N TYR A 577 -1.27 -5.68 2.54
CA TYR A 577 -1.78 -5.56 1.17
C TYR A 577 -3.15 -6.24 0.99
N GLY A 578 -3.92 -5.79 0.00
CA GLY A 578 -5.13 -6.49 -0.43
C GLY A 578 -4.81 -7.68 -1.34
N ASN A 579 -5.42 -8.85 -1.07
CA ASN A 579 -5.23 -10.07 -1.89
C ASN A 579 -6.30 -10.25 -2.99
N GLY A 580 -6.27 -11.38 -3.71
CA GLY A 580 -7.23 -11.70 -4.78
C GLY A 580 -8.70 -11.90 -4.34
N LEU A 581 -8.96 -12.05 -3.03
CA LEU A 581 -10.31 -12.03 -2.44
C LEU A 581 -10.66 -10.65 -1.83
N ASN A 582 -9.77 -9.68 -2.02
CA ASN A 582 -9.83 -8.34 -1.45
C ASN A 582 -9.91 -8.37 0.11
N ASN A 583 -9.22 -9.33 0.72
CA ASN A 583 -8.92 -9.36 2.15
C ASN A 583 -7.58 -8.65 2.39
N VAL A 584 -7.42 -7.99 3.53
CA VAL A 584 -6.13 -7.45 3.99
C VAL A 584 -5.29 -8.57 4.57
N ILE A 585 -4.11 -8.74 4.01
CA ILE A 585 -3.10 -9.71 4.41
C ILE A 585 -1.92 -8.97 5.04
N LEU A 586 -1.52 -9.44 6.21
CA LEU A 586 -0.28 -9.10 6.89
C LEU A 586 0.76 -10.20 6.59
N ARG A 587 2.00 -9.80 6.31
CA ARG A 587 3.18 -10.68 6.35
C ARG A 587 4.34 -10.02 7.08
N THR A 588 5.28 -10.82 7.57
CA THR A 588 6.50 -10.34 8.23
C THR A 588 7.77 -10.90 7.57
N ALA A 589 8.89 -10.17 7.66
CA ALA A 589 10.21 -10.64 7.22
C ALA A 589 11.35 -10.00 8.03
N ASP A 590 12.49 -10.67 8.11
CA ASP A 590 13.73 -10.15 8.69
C ASP A 590 14.41 -9.08 7.82
N THR A 591 14.31 -9.22 6.49
CA THR A 591 14.82 -8.24 5.51
C THR A 591 13.79 -7.99 4.41
N PRO A 592 13.87 -6.87 3.66
CA PRO A 592 12.93 -6.53 2.60
C PRO A 592 12.85 -7.58 1.47
N GLU A 593 13.97 -8.26 1.18
CA GLU A 593 14.05 -9.35 0.18
C GLU A 593 13.25 -10.60 0.58
N GLY A 594 12.98 -10.78 1.88
CA GLY A 594 12.36 -11.98 2.45
C GLY A 594 13.39 -13.01 2.98
N PRO A 595 12.97 -14.26 3.22
CA PRO A 595 11.66 -14.83 2.92
C PRO A 595 10.54 -14.19 3.75
N TRP A 596 9.43 -13.89 3.09
CA TRP A 596 8.22 -13.39 3.73
C TRP A 596 7.44 -14.54 4.39
N SER A 597 6.86 -14.28 5.57
CA SER A 597 6.03 -15.22 6.31
C SER A 597 4.84 -15.73 5.49
N ASP A 598 4.24 -16.83 5.94
CA ASP A 598 2.89 -17.20 5.52
C ASP A 598 1.89 -16.04 5.76
N PRO A 599 0.83 -15.93 4.94
CA PRO A 599 -0.11 -14.82 5.02
C PRO A 599 -1.02 -14.91 6.24
N VAL A 600 -1.08 -13.83 7.02
CA VAL A 600 -2.01 -13.64 8.14
C VAL A 600 -3.16 -12.76 7.66
N THR A 601 -4.41 -13.24 7.71
CA THR A 601 -5.56 -12.41 7.31
C THR A 601 -6.00 -11.54 8.48
N ILE A 602 -6.06 -10.21 8.28
CA ILE A 602 -6.41 -9.28 9.37
C ILE A 602 -7.79 -8.62 9.22
N ALA A 603 -8.22 -8.41 7.97
CA ALA A 603 -9.56 -7.93 7.64
C ALA A 603 -10.08 -8.60 6.37
N THR A 604 -11.36 -8.96 6.34
CA THR A 604 -11.97 -9.63 5.16
C THR A 604 -13.02 -8.76 4.46
N SER A 605 -13.14 -8.93 3.14
CA SER A 605 -14.17 -8.28 2.33
C SER A 605 -15.61 -8.68 2.72
N LEU A 606 -15.78 -9.75 3.51
CA LEU A 606 -17.04 -10.15 4.13
C LEU A 606 -17.36 -9.34 5.41
N GLN A 607 -16.35 -9.10 6.26
CA GLN A 607 -16.51 -8.25 7.46
C GLN A 607 -16.72 -6.79 7.08
N TYR A 608 -15.92 -6.29 6.13
CA TYR A 608 -15.95 -4.90 5.68
C TYR A 608 -16.12 -4.82 4.15
N PRO A 609 -17.36 -4.90 3.63
CA PRO A 609 -17.60 -4.87 2.19
C PRO A 609 -17.12 -3.59 1.53
N GLY A 610 -16.32 -3.76 0.48
CA GLY A 610 -15.68 -2.65 -0.22
C GLY A 610 -14.49 -2.05 0.52
N LEU A 611 -13.85 -2.77 1.45
CA LEU A 611 -12.56 -2.38 2.02
C LEU A 611 -11.47 -2.29 0.95
N TYR A 612 -10.47 -1.43 1.14
CA TYR A 612 -9.25 -1.38 0.33
C TYR A 612 -8.18 -0.48 0.96
N ALA A 613 -7.03 -0.37 0.30
CA ALA A 613 -5.90 0.48 0.70
C ALA A 613 -5.54 0.44 2.20
N PRO A 614 -5.01 -0.70 2.70
CA PRO A 614 -4.49 -0.80 4.05
C PRO A 614 -3.18 0.00 4.18
N MET A 615 -3.23 1.18 4.78
CA MET A 615 -2.09 2.11 4.93
C MET A 615 -1.63 2.18 6.39
N ILE A 616 -0.48 1.58 6.71
CA ILE A 616 0.07 1.54 8.07
C ILE A 616 0.37 2.95 8.62
N HIS A 617 0.08 3.21 9.89
CA HIS A 617 0.48 4.42 10.59
C HIS A 617 1.95 4.31 11.03
N PRO A 618 2.83 5.26 10.67
CA PRO A 618 4.30 5.12 10.75
C PRO A 618 4.87 4.98 12.17
N LEU A 619 4.15 5.42 13.20
CA LEU A 619 4.57 5.29 14.61
C LEU A 619 4.11 3.97 15.26
N SER A 620 3.50 3.04 14.51
CA SER A 620 2.96 1.80 15.06
C SER A 620 4.08 0.87 15.53
N GLY A 621 4.26 0.76 16.85
CA GLY A 621 5.28 -0.08 17.47
C GLY A 621 6.65 0.58 17.66
N THR A 622 6.78 1.90 17.47
CA THR A 622 8.00 2.67 17.84
C THR A 622 8.02 3.05 19.33
N GLY A 623 6.85 3.05 19.98
CA GLY A 623 6.68 3.55 21.35
C GLY A 623 6.41 5.05 21.45
N ASP A 624 6.28 5.76 20.32
CA ASP A 624 5.88 7.18 20.28
C ASP A 624 4.35 7.37 20.40
N LEU A 625 3.58 6.29 20.23
CA LEU A 625 2.15 6.25 20.51
C LEU A 625 1.90 5.89 21.97
N THR A 626 0.78 6.34 22.53
CA THR A 626 0.38 6.07 23.91
C THR A 626 -0.99 5.40 23.99
N ASP A 627 -1.14 4.49 24.95
CA ASP A 627 -2.38 3.78 25.23
C ASP A 627 -3.33 4.60 26.13
N ALA A 628 -4.49 4.03 26.44
CA ALA A 628 -5.49 4.68 27.30
C ALA A 628 -5.07 4.87 28.77
N ASN A 629 -3.95 4.28 29.20
CA ASN A 629 -3.35 4.47 30.53
C ASN A 629 -2.26 5.55 30.51
N GLY A 630 -1.80 5.95 29.32
CA GLY A 630 -0.66 6.86 29.11
C GLY A 630 0.69 6.15 29.03
N ASP A 631 0.70 4.82 28.89
CA ASP A 631 1.90 4.02 28.68
C ASP A 631 2.20 3.88 27.16
N PRO A 632 3.46 3.62 26.75
CA PRO A 632 3.81 3.44 25.33
C PRO A 632 3.07 2.28 24.67
N ASP A 633 2.33 2.56 23.60
CA ASP A 633 1.64 1.54 22.81
C ASP A 633 2.56 0.95 21.74
N VAL A 634 3.23 -0.12 22.11
CA VAL A 634 4.14 -0.87 21.24
C VAL A 634 3.48 -2.06 20.54
N ALA A 635 2.41 -2.63 21.13
CA ALA A 635 1.84 -3.90 20.70
C ALA A 635 0.82 -3.78 19.56
N ASN A 636 0.25 -2.59 19.34
CA ASN A 636 -0.79 -2.38 18.34
C ASN A 636 -0.25 -1.88 17.00
N LEU A 637 -0.72 -2.51 15.93
CA LEU A 637 -0.58 -2.02 14.56
C LEU A 637 -1.79 -1.14 14.21
N TYR A 638 -1.55 0.17 14.07
CA TYR A 638 -2.55 1.12 13.60
C TYR A 638 -2.42 1.29 12.08
N TRP A 639 -3.55 1.31 11.38
CA TRP A 639 -3.57 1.45 9.92
C TRP A 639 -4.89 2.03 9.41
N ASN A 640 -4.81 2.87 8.39
CA ASN A 640 -5.98 3.40 7.68
C ASN A 640 -6.53 2.34 6.71
N MET A 641 -7.86 2.23 6.65
CA MET A 641 -8.58 1.41 5.67
C MET A 641 -9.60 2.27 4.94
N SER A 642 -9.64 2.18 3.62
CA SER A 642 -10.66 2.85 2.81
C SER A 642 -11.90 1.97 2.65
N ILE A 643 -13.10 2.56 2.75
CA ILE A 643 -14.38 1.89 2.51
C ILE A 643 -15.07 2.53 1.30
N TRP A 644 -15.29 1.75 0.23
CA TRP A 644 -15.87 2.25 -1.02
C TRP A 644 -17.31 2.76 -0.89
N SER A 645 -18.13 2.22 0.03
CA SER A 645 -19.56 2.56 0.14
C SER A 645 -19.81 3.97 0.68
N ASN A 646 -19.18 4.32 1.81
CA ASN A 646 -19.14 5.69 2.35
C ASN A 646 -18.12 6.57 1.60
N TYR A 647 -17.20 5.95 0.85
CA TYR A 647 -16.05 6.55 0.17
C TYR A 647 -15.24 7.44 1.13
N ASN A 648 -14.80 6.83 2.24
CA ASN A 648 -14.11 7.47 3.35
C ASN A 648 -13.13 6.49 4.03
N VAL A 649 -12.22 7.03 4.83
CA VAL A 649 -11.15 6.30 5.53
C VAL A 649 -11.47 6.14 7.02
N VAL A 650 -11.28 4.92 7.53
CA VAL A 650 -11.41 4.53 8.95
C VAL A 650 -10.04 4.11 9.50
N LEU A 651 -9.74 4.46 10.74
CA LEU A 651 -8.58 3.94 11.47
C LEU A 651 -8.90 2.55 12.02
N MET A 652 -8.01 1.60 11.78
CA MET A 652 -8.06 0.22 12.24
C MET A 652 -6.92 -0.06 13.22
N GLN A 653 -7.17 -0.95 14.17
CA GLN A 653 -6.19 -1.48 15.13
C GLN A 653 -6.04 -2.99 14.94
N THR A 654 -4.83 -3.53 15.10
CA THR A 654 -4.58 -4.98 15.18
C THR A 654 -3.58 -5.26 16.30
N ASP A 655 -3.97 -6.09 17.27
CA ASP A 655 -3.07 -6.53 18.34
C ASP A 655 -2.03 -7.54 17.79
N LEU A 656 -0.74 -7.20 17.91
CA LEU A 656 0.37 -8.03 17.46
C LEU A 656 0.92 -8.96 18.55
N SER A 657 0.41 -8.92 19.78
CA SER A 657 0.91 -9.73 20.92
C SER A 657 0.94 -11.23 20.62
N ALA A 658 -0.05 -11.72 19.87
CA ALA A 658 -0.11 -13.12 19.42
C ALA A 658 0.92 -13.46 18.32
N MET A 659 1.39 -12.48 17.54
CA MET A 659 2.53 -12.68 16.63
C MET A 659 3.84 -12.69 17.42
N GLN A 660 4.01 -11.77 18.36
CA GLN A 660 5.23 -11.69 19.17
C GLN A 660 5.47 -12.98 19.95
N THR A 661 4.41 -13.55 20.54
CA THR A 661 4.44 -14.84 21.25
C THR A 661 4.74 -16.06 20.34
N ALA A 662 4.72 -15.87 19.01
CA ALA A 662 5.10 -16.88 18.02
C ALA A 662 6.48 -16.62 17.37
N LEU A 663 7.10 -15.46 17.62
CA LEU A 663 8.45 -15.11 17.14
C LEU A 663 9.53 -15.29 18.22
N VAL A 664 9.15 -15.23 19.50
CA VAL A 664 10.01 -15.37 20.69
C VAL A 664 9.88 -16.77 21.32
#